data_AF-A0A954RK68-F1
#
_entry.id   AF-A0A954RK68-F1
#
_cell.length_a   1.000
_cell.length_b   1.000
_cell.length_c   1.000
_cell.angle_alpha   90.00
_cell.angle_beta   90.00
_cell.angle_gamma   90.00
#
_symmetry.space_group_name_H-M   'P 1'
#
loop_
_entity.id
_entity.type
_entity.pdbx_description
1 polymer ?
#
loop_
_entity_poly.entity_id
_entity_poly.type
_entity_poly.pdbx_seq_one_letter_code
_entity_poly.pdbx_strand_id
1 'polypeptide(L)'
;QSVEITAATPGAKIYYTLNGSEPSVSNPAAQLYSAPININTTSTLRAAAFLDGMLPSNVDTQTYLFLADVIQQGNTQAGYPTEWKNLAGTGSLPADYEMDPEITQKDAYKEIMDDSLLAIPTISIVTEIDNLFDRTSGIYQNPVRDGEAWERPASVEYILPDGTVGFQIDAGLRIQGGASREPEKSPKHSFRLLFKDAYGASKLEYPLFGADATDKFDTFILRAGFNQSFIHHNNFLGDNRGRAQYVRDQWAKDTQAAMGYAAAHNNYAHLYINGMYWGLYNPTERPEASFGATYLGGEKEEYDVLNSGQVVDGDSQAWNDMLRRSRNDLTDPANYAALAEVLDIDAFVDYMILNHYGGNQDWDSHNWYAMRRKVEGEKFRFFTWDSEFIFIGNTDNRLRIRDAAPGQLFDRLIKNSEFKVKLGDAIQQHLFNDGVLSPQAVAERWTARSQQVELAIVAETARWGDYRRDVHRAAGPYELLERDVQWVQERDRLLNDYFPVRSGIVVEQYRRLKYFPSVDAPAISSRVASQDPGSAIELSAVEGATVYYTLDGSDPRLPGGEVNPAALIYNGSIVLNADATLATRALTADNEWSALDTISYLVTTVAASANSLRISEIHYNPAAATEAEVAAGFRDNDQFEFIELVNVSSQSIDLSSVRFVRQAQGDATEGIGFDFADGTIQRLGPGQHVVIAGDAAAFVARYGSDKPLAGQWAGGLSNGGEVLTLQVGGQTIHQFEYDDAWYKDTDGGGYSLESVDPGAANLDAWGTAAGWRRSAAIGGSPGSGAAAAVPGDSNHDGVFNSSDLVIVFQRGEYEDDIEDNSTFESGDWNGDGDFTTADLVYAFQNSTYIAVAVRAARDWEIAASLSDDSDQISVDRLAIDAALASDELEELLTF
;
A
#
# COMPACT_ATOMS: atom_id res chain seq x y z
N GLN A 1 12.23 -24.88 -41.43
CA GLN A 1 13.27 -24.88 -40.38
C GLN A 1 13.74 -26.32 -40.19
N SER A 2 15.03 -26.55 -39.95
CA SER A 2 15.57 -27.89 -39.65
C SER A 2 15.82 -27.98 -38.15
N VAL A 3 15.27 -28.99 -37.49
CA VAL A 3 15.32 -29.17 -36.04
C VAL A 3 16.14 -30.41 -35.71
N GLU A 4 17.12 -30.26 -34.82
CA GLU A 4 17.90 -31.37 -34.28
C GLU A 4 17.48 -31.63 -32.83
N ILE A 5 17.33 -32.92 -32.49
CA ILE A 5 16.98 -33.35 -31.14
C ILE A 5 18.14 -34.19 -30.63
N THR A 6 18.58 -33.96 -29.40
CA THR A 6 19.70 -34.69 -28.80
C THR A 6 19.32 -35.21 -27.42
N ALA A 7 19.96 -36.31 -26.99
CA ALA A 7 19.80 -36.85 -25.65
C ALA A 7 21.18 -36.92 -24.99
N ALA A 8 21.29 -36.38 -23.77
CA ALA A 8 22.55 -36.40 -23.02
C ALA A 8 23.00 -37.82 -22.64
N THR A 9 22.05 -38.75 -22.48
CA THR A 9 22.31 -40.16 -22.15
C THR A 9 22.79 -40.94 -23.39
N PRO A 10 24.05 -41.42 -23.42
CA PRO A 10 24.57 -42.16 -24.58
C PRO A 10 23.77 -43.45 -24.83
N GLY A 11 23.41 -43.69 -26.09
CA GLY A 11 22.69 -44.90 -26.51
C GLY A 11 21.16 -44.86 -26.33
N ALA A 12 20.61 -43.79 -25.74
CA ALA A 12 19.16 -43.58 -25.70
C ALA A 12 18.60 -43.35 -27.11
N LYS A 13 17.41 -43.89 -27.37
CA LYS A 13 16.66 -43.68 -28.61
C LYS A 13 15.60 -42.59 -28.39
N ILE A 14 15.60 -41.57 -29.22
CA ILE A 14 14.58 -40.52 -29.18
C ILE A 14 13.44 -40.88 -30.11
N TYR A 15 12.21 -40.82 -29.61
CA TYR A 15 11.00 -40.89 -30.42
C TYR A 15 10.34 -39.51 -30.42
N TYR A 16 9.70 -39.14 -31.52
CA TYR A 16 8.99 -37.86 -31.65
C TYR A 16 7.66 -37.99 -32.37
N THR A 17 6.76 -37.03 -32.13
CA THR A 17 5.47 -36.88 -32.82
C THR A 17 5.32 -35.44 -33.31
N LEU A 18 4.47 -35.24 -34.33
CA LEU A 18 4.15 -33.92 -34.91
C LEU A 18 2.66 -33.56 -34.83
N ASN A 19 1.86 -34.42 -34.20
CA ASN A 19 0.39 -34.32 -34.13
C ASN A 19 -0.12 -34.08 -32.71
N GLY A 20 0.77 -33.69 -31.79
CA GLY A 20 0.45 -33.45 -30.38
C GLY A 20 0.32 -34.71 -29.50
N SER A 21 0.40 -35.92 -30.07
CA SER A 21 0.32 -37.16 -29.29
C SER A 21 1.61 -37.49 -28.53
N GLU A 22 1.53 -38.28 -27.45
CA GLU A 22 2.67 -38.63 -26.60
C GLU A 22 3.73 -39.46 -27.37
N PRO A 23 5.01 -39.05 -27.39
CA PRO A 23 6.04 -39.73 -28.17
C PRO A 23 6.55 -41.00 -27.47
N SER A 24 5.72 -42.06 -27.43
CA SER A 24 6.07 -43.35 -26.83
C SER A 24 6.37 -44.44 -27.86
N VAL A 25 7.14 -45.46 -27.47
CA VAL A 25 7.45 -46.63 -28.31
C VAL A 25 6.21 -47.44 -28.74
N SER A 26 5.12 -47.32 -27.98
CA SER A 26 3.83 -47.95 -28.26
C SER A 26 2.90 -47.08 -29.10
N ASN A 27 3.19 -45.78 -29.24
CA ASN A 27 2.38 -44.87 -30.04
C ASN A 27 2.70 -45.08 -31.53
N PRO A 28 1.72 -45.50 -32.36
CA PRO A 28 1.94 -45.71 -33.79
C PRO A 28 2.25 -44.42 -34.57
N ALA A 29 1.94 -43.24 -34.01
CA ALA A 29 2.29 -41.95 -34.60
C ALA A 29 3.73 -41.52 -34.28
N ALA A 30 4.40 -42.16 -33.31
CA ALA A 30 5.75 -41.82 -32.89
C ALA A 30 6.79 -42.36 -33.88
N GLN A 31 7.72 -41.49 -34.28
CA GLN A 31 8.79 -41.78 -35.22
C GLN A 31 10.12 -41.83 -34.48
N LEU A 32 10.96 -42.82 -34.78
CA LEU A 32 12.33 -42.89 -34.26
C LEU A 32 13.15 -41.76 -34.91
N TYR A 33 13.74 -40.91 -34.09
CA TYR A 33 14.63 -39.84 -34.55
C TYR A 33 15.93 -40.43 -35.10
N SER A 34 16.20 -40.20 -36.39
CA SER A 34 17.41 -40.66 -37.07
C SER A 34 18.11 -39.59 -37.93
N ALA A 35 17.47 -38.45 -38.13
CA ALA A 35 17.96 -37.33 -38.93
C ALA A 35 17.22 -36.03 -38.52
N PRO A 36 17.77 -34.84 -38.81
CA PRO A 36 17.09 -33.58 -38.54
C PRO A 36 15.67 -33.53 -39.13
N ILE A 37 14.72 -32.99 -38.36
CA ILE A 37 13.31 -32.90 -38.73
C ILE A 37 13.08 -31.59 -39.48
N ASN A 38 12.49 -31.67 -40.68
CA ASN A 38 12.12 -30.47 -41.42
C ASN A 38 10.71 -30.02 -41.04
N ILE A 39 10.60 -28.87 -40.38
CA ILE A 39 9.33 -28.22 -40.03
C ILE A 39 9.11 -27.06 -41.00
N ASN A 40 8.12 -27.19 -41.88
CA ASN A 40 7.81 -26.21 -42.93
C ASN A 40 6.38 -25.66 -42.86
N THR A 41 5.64 -26.07 -41.84
CA THR A 41 4.27 -25.66 -41.55
C THR A 41 4.07 -25.63 -40.04
N THR A 42 3.01 -24.99 -39.57
CA THR A 42 2.63 -25.01 -38.15
C THR A 42 2.59 -26.45 -37.64
N SER A 43 3.33 -26.73 -36.56
CA SER A 43 3.55 -28.10 -36.07
C SER A 43 3.84 -28.11 -34.58
N THR A 44 3.41 -29.16 -33.90
CA THR A 44 3.73 -29.42 -32.48
C THR A 44 4.70 -30.58 -32.39
N LEU A 45 5.98 -30.28 -32.18
CA LEU A 45 7.02 -31.30 -32.04
C LEU A 45 7.09 -31.73 -30.58
N ARG A 46 6.79 -33.00 -30.31
CA ARG A 46 7.00 -33.60 -28.98
C ARG A 46 8.05 -34.68 -29.08
N ALA A 47 8.95 -34.79 -28.13
CA ALA A 47 10.01 -35.80 -28.13
C ALA A 47 10.29 -36.37 -26.73
N ALA A 48 10.62 -37.66 -26.67
CA ALA A 48 11.09 -38.32 -25.46
C ALA A 48 12.15 -39.37 -25.79
N ALA A 49 13.08 -39.59 -24.85
CA ALA A 49 14.17 -40.53 -24.96
C ALA A 49 13.91 -41.81 -24.16
N PHE A 50 14.27 -42.96 -24.74
CA PHE A 50 14.06 -44.29 -24.18
C PHE A 50 15.36 -45.10 -24.19
N LEU A 51 15.64 -45.76 -23.08
CA LEU A 51 16.75 -46.72 -22.96
C LEU A 51 16.30 -47.93 -22.13
N ASP A 52 16.57 -49.13 -22.64
CA ASP A 52 16.19 -50.38 -21.97
C ASP A 52 16.71 -50.42 -20.52
N GLY A 53 15.82 -50.72 -19.57
CA GLY A 53 16.15 -50.76 -18.15
C GLY A 53 16.13 -49.39 -17.44
N MET A 54 15.80 -48.31 -18.13
CA MET A 54 15.57 -46.98 -17.55
C MET A 54 14.12 -46.53 -17.73
N LEU A 55 13.69 -45.58 -16.90
CA LEU A 55 12.45 -44.84 -17.15
C LEU A 55 12.63 -43.94 -18.40
N PRO A 56 11.56 -43.68 -19.17
CA PRO A 56 11.58 -42.66 -20.21
C PRO A 56 12.00 -41.29 -19.66
N SER A 57 12.57 -40.42 -20.48
CA SER A 57 12.67 -39.01 -20.14
C SER A 57 11.29 -38.37 -19.98
N ASN A 58 11.24 -37.15 -19.45
CA ASN A 58 10.09 -36.28 -19.67
C ASN A 58 9.88 -36.04 -21.18
N VAL A 59 8.68 -35.56 -21.53
CA VAL A 59 8.35 -35.17 -22.91
C VAL A 59 8.69 -33.69 -23.08
N ASP A 60 9.65 -33.39 -23.94
CA ASP A 60 9.91 -32.02 -24.36
C ASP A 60 8.96 -31.67 -25.51
N THR A 61 8.36 -30.49 -25.45
CA THR A 61 7.42 -30.01 -26.47
C THR A 61 7.89 -28.67 -27.01
N GLN A 62 7.86 -28.51 -28.33
CA GLN A 62 8.13 -27.26 -29.01
C GLN A 62 7.07 -27.02 -30.09
N THR A 63 6.34 -25.91 -29.99
CA THR A 63 5.40 -25.47 -31.00
C THR A 63 6.07 -24.53 -32.00
N TYR A 64 5.90 -24.81 -33.29
CA TYR A 64 6.30 -23.94 -34.39
C TYR A 64 5.05 -23.36 -35.02
N LEU A 65 4.93 -22.03 -35.04
CA LEU A 65 3.79 -21.32 -35.62
C LEU A 65 4.22 -20.59 -36.89
N PHE A 66 3.60 -20.92 -38.01
CA PHE A 66 3.78 -20.24 -39.29
C PHE A 66 2.55 -19.37 -39.53
N LEU A 67 2.71 -18.04 -39.43
CA LEU A 67 1.57 -17.11 -39.51
C LEU A 67 0.76 -17.27 -40.81
N ALA A 68 1.43 -17.55 -41.93
CA ALA A 68 0.75 -17.83 -43.19
C ALA A 68 -0.23 -19.03 -43.10
N ASP A 69 0.14 -20.08 -42.37
CA ASP A 69 -0.74 -21.24 -42.15
C ASP A 69 -1.87 -20.90 -41.19
N VAL A 70 -1.57 -20.11 -40.15
CA VAL A 70 -2.58 -19.65 -39.17
C VAL A 70 -3.63 -18.78 -39.87
N ILE A 71 -3.22 -17.84 -40.71
CA ILE A 71 -4.11 -16.95 -41.47
C ILE A 71 -4.99 -17.73 -42.45
N GLN A 72 -4.50 -18.86 -42.97
CA GLN A 72 -5.23 -19.74 -43.89
C GLN A 72 -5.91 -20.91 -43.18
N GLN A 73 -6.02 -20.88 -41.85
CA GLN A 73 -6.67 -21.91 -41.06
C GLN A 73 -8.15 -22.07 -41.47
N GLY A 74 -8.48 -23.17 -42.13
CA GLY A 74 -9.84 -23.46 -42.58
C GLY A 74 -10.70 -24.21 -41.54
N ASN A 75 -11.98 -24.40 -41.84
CA ASN A 75 -12.90 -25.05 -40.91
C ASN A 75 -12.81 -26.60 -40.87
N THR A 76 -12.02 -27.23 -41.75
CA THR A 76 -11.83 -28.70 -41.77
C THR A 76 -10.42 -29.04 -41.32
N GLN A 77 -10.30 -29.67 -40.16
CA GLN A 77 -9.01 -29.96 -39.53
C GLN A 77 -8.84 -31.47 -39.34
N ALA A 78 -7.69 -32.02 -39.73
CA ALA A 78 -7.44 -33.46 -39.69
C ALA A 78 -7.48 -33.97 -38.24
N GLY A 79 -8.32 -34.98 -37.98
CA GLY A 79 -8.48 -35.56 -36.64
C GLY A 79 -9.46 -34.81 -35.72
N TYR A 80 -9.94 -33.63 -36.11
CA TYR A 80 -10.90 -32.86 -35.32
C TYR A 80 -12.35 -33.22 -35.68
N PRO A 81 -13.29 -33.18 -34.72
CA PRO A 81 -14.68 -33.42 -35.02
C PRO A 81 -15.28 -32.24 -35.78
N THR A 82 -16.18 -32.52 -36.72
CA THR A 82 -16.97 -31.49 -37.43
C THR A 82 -18.13 -30.96 -36.60
N GLU A 83 -18.37 -31.53 -35.42
CA GLU A 83 -19.46 -31.16 -34.53
C GLU A 83 -19.05 -31.24 -33.04
N TRP A 84 -19.57 -30.33 -32.25
CA TRP A 84 -19.46 -30.32 -30.79
C TRP A 84 -20.78 -30.73 -30.13
N LYS A 85 -20.70 -31.23 -28.89
CA LYS A 85 -21.88 -31.64 -28.12
C LYS A 85 -22.75 -30.43 -27.80
N ASN A 86 -24.05 -30.58 -28.00
CA ASN A 86 -25.04 -29.62 -27.49
C ASN A 86 -25.57 -30.13 -26.13
N LEU A 87 -25.62 -29.28 -25.12
CA LEU A 87 -26.12 -29.67 -23.80
C LEU A 87 -27.62 -29.38 -23.62
N ALA A 88 -28.22 -28.53 -24.45
CA ALA A 88 -29.62 -28.10 -24.33
C ALA A 88 -30.67 -29.05 -24.95
N GLY A 89 -30.31 -29.99 -25.85
CA GLY A 89 -31.26 -30.94 -26.45
C GLY A 89 -31.03 -31.27 -27.94
N THR A 90 -31.76 -32.28 -28.44
CA THR A 90 -31.41 -33.23 -29.53
C THR A 90 -30.66 -32.67 -30.76
N GLY A 91 -29.33 -32.70 -30.70
CA GLY A 91 -28.44 -32.43 -31.83
C GLY A 91 -27.00 -32.23 -31.37
N SER A 92 -26.08 -32.04 -32.32
CA SER A 92 -24.76 -31.49 -32.09
C SER A 92 -24.68 -30.08 -32.69
N LEU A 93 -23.77 -29.24 -32.20
CA LEU A 93 -23.49 -27.93 -32.79
C LEU A 93 -22.41 -28.09 -33.87
N PRO A 94 -22.47 -27.35 -34.99
CA PRO A 94 -21.34 -27.30 -35.92
C PRO A 94 -20.08 -26.84 -35.20
N ALA A 95 -18.97 -27.55 -35.42
CA ALA A 95 -17.68 -27.06 -34.98
C ALA A 95 -17.24 -25.89 -35.87
N ASP A 96 -16.50 -24.97 -35.28
CA ASP A 96 -15.90 -23.87 -35.99
C ASP A 96 -14.43 -23.72 -35.60
N TYR A 97 -13.56 -23.77 -36.59
CA TYR A 97 -12.11 -23.68 -36.50
C TYR A 97 -11.54 -22.62 -37.45
N GLU A 98 -12.34 -21.91 -38.23
CA GLU A 98 -11.83 -21.07 -39.32
C GLU A 98 -11.24 -19.74 -38.82
N MET A 99 -10.23 -19.26 -39.53
CA MET A 99 -9.88 -17.84 -39.56
C MET A 99 -10.59 -17.21 -40.76
N ASP A 100 -11.64 -16.43 -40.51
CA ASP A 100 -12.58 -15.94 -41.53
C ASP A 100 -11.85 -15.13 -42.62
N PRO A 101 -11.87 -15.60 -43.89
CA PRO A 101 -11.32 -14.87 -45.03
C PRO A 101 -11.95 -13.48 -45.25
N GLU A 102 -13.20 -13.24 -44.83
CA GLU A 102 -13.82 -11.91 -44.87
C GLU A 102 -13.06 -10.90 -44.01
N ILE A 103 -12.32 -11.35 -43.01
CA ILE A 103 -11.46 -10.54 -42.14
C ILE A 103 -10.00 -10.64 -42.59
N THR A 104 -9.45 -11.84 -42.76
CA THR A 104 -8.02 -12.01 -43.06
C THR A 104 -7.61 -11.44 -44.43
N GLN A 105 -8.54 -11.35 -45.37
CA GLN A 105 -8.30 -10.75 -46.70
C GLN A 105 -8.88 -9.34 -46.82
N LYS A 106 -9.49 -8.79 -45.75
CA LYS A 106 -10.06 -7.44 -45.78
C LYS A 106 -8.97 -6.40 -45.95
N ASP A 107 -9.19 -5.41 -46.81
CA ASP A 107 -8.22 -4.33 -47.06
C ASP A 107 -7.76 -3.61 -45.78
N ALA A 108 -8.64 -3.49 -44.78
CA ALA A 108 -8.33 -2.87 -43.49
C ALA A 108 -7.39 -3.70 -42.59
N TYR A 109 -7.33 -5.03 -42.78
CA TYR A 109 -6.66 -5.95 -41.85
C TYR A 109 -5.58 -6.82 -42.48
N LYS A 110 -5.63 -7.10 -43.79
CA LYS A 110 -4.72 -8.05 -44.46
C LYS A 110 -3.24 -7.69 -44.32
N GLU A 111 -2.91 -6.40 -44.22
CA GLU A 111 -1.53 -5.92 -44.08
C GLU A 111 -1.03 -5.92 -42.63
N ILE A 112 -1.94 -6.00 -41.65
CA ILE A 112 -1.62 -5.98 -40.22
C ILE A 112 -1.94 -7.31 -39.52
N MET A 113 -2.32 -8.34 -40.27
CA MET A 113 -2.74 -9.62 -39.68
C MET A 113 -1.58 -10.34 -38.99
N ASP A 114 -0.38 -10.33 -39.59
CA ASP A 114 0.83 -10.84 -38.95
C ASP A 114 1.12 -10.09 -37.63
N ASP A 115 1.08 -8.75 -37.67
CA ASP A 115 1.30 -7.91 -36.49
C ASP A 115 0.24 -8.17 -35.41
N SER A 116 -1.01 -8.46 -35.79
CA SER A 116 -2.08 -8.82 -34.85
C SER A 116 -1.82 -10.13 -34.10
N LEU A 117 -1.27 -11.13 -34.79
CA LEU A 117 -0.90 -12.41 -34.20
C LEU A 117 0.40 -12.33 -33.38
N LEU A 118 1.18 -11.25 -33.53
CA LEU A 118 2.40 -10.96 -32.78
C LEU A 118 2.22 -9.90 -31.69
N ALA A 119 1.06 -9.26 -31.62
CA ALA A 119 0.80 -8.11 -30.74
C ALA A 119 0.91 -8.44 -29.24
N ILE A 120 0.63 -9.69 -28.88
CA ILE A 120 0.67 -10.19 -27.51
C ILE A 120 1.35 -11.58 -27.47
N PRO A 121 1.81 -12.02 -26.30
CA PRO A 121 2.38 -13.35 -26.12
C PRO A 121 1.43 -14.48 -26.55
N THR A 122 1.99 -15.66 -26.80
CA THR A 122 1.23 -16.86 -27.12
C THR A 122 1.30 -17.85 -25.96
N ILE A 123 0.16 -18.47 -25.65
CA ILE A 123 0.11 -19.71 -24.89
C ILE A 123 -0.25 -20.85 -25.85
N SER A 124 0.62 -21.83 -25.99
CA SER A 124 0.35 -23.05 -26.77
C SER A 124 0.03 -24.21 -25.82
N ILE A 125 -1.11 -24.86 -26.02
CA ILE A 125 -1.50 -26.07 -25.31
C ILE A 125 -1.39 -27.24 -26.27
N VAL A 126 -0.62 -28.26 -25.88
CA VAL A 126 -0.45 -29.49 -26.66
C VAL A 126 -0.92 -30.71 -25.87
N THR A 127 -1.90 -31.41 -26.40
CA THR A 127 -2.53 -32.58 -25.79
C THR A 127 -3.04 -33.55 -26.86
N GLU A 128 -3.24 -34.81 -26.50
CA GLU A 128 -4.02 -35.75 -27.32
C GLU A 128 -5.36 -35.13 -27.72
N ILE A 129 -5.75 -35.28 -28.99
CA ILE A 129 -7.01 -34.71 -29.50
C ILE A 129 -8.21 -35.28 -28.72
N ASP A 130 -8.17 -36.58 -28.38
CA ASP A 130 -9.24 -37.26 -27.63
C ASP A 130 -9.41 -36.72 -26.21
N ASN A 131 -8.37 -36.13 -25.60
CA ASN A 131 -8.49 -35.45 -24.30
C ASN A 131 -9.45 -34.26 -24.39
N LEU A 132 -9.56 -33.62 -25.55
CA LEU A 132 -10.48 -32.51 -25.79
C LEU A 132 -11.79 -33.00 -26.41
N PHE A 133 -11.72 -33.87 -27.40
CA PHE A 133 -12.80 -34.08 -28.36
C PHE A 133 -13.40 -35.49 -28.39
N ASP A 134 -12.91 -36.44 -27.59
CA ASP A 134 -13.65 -37.69 -27.42
C ASP A 134 -15.05 -37.40 -26.86
N ARG A 135 -16.09 -38.02 -27.43
CA ARG A 135 -17.47 -37.69 -27.03
C ARG A 135 -17.80 -38.08 -25.58
N THR A 136 -17.08 -39.04 -25.01
CA THR A 136 -17.33 -39.59 -23.67
C THR A 136 -16.43 -38.97 -22.61
N SER A 137 -15.14 -38.80 -22.91
CA SER A 137 -14.12 -38.33 -21.97
C SER A 137 -13.48 -37.01 -22.36
N GLY A 138 -13.67 -36.50 -23.57
CA GLY A 138 -13.09 -35.24 -24.01
C GLY A 138 -13.67 -34.06 -23.23
N ILE A 139 -12.82 -33.18 -22.71
CA ILE A 139 -13.25 -32.05 -21.85
C ILE A 139 -13.99 -30.97 -22.63
N TYR A 140 -13.72 -30.80 -23.93
CA TYR A 140 -14.44 -29.87 -24.80
C TYR A 140 -15.82 -30.41 -25.22
N GLN A 141 -15.95 -31.74 -25.31
CA GLN A 141 -17.25 -32.39 -25.53
C GLN A 141 -18.07 -32.57 -24.25
N ASN A 142 -17.45 -32.44 -23.07
CA ASN A 142 -18.11 -32.59 -21.78
C ASN A 142 -17.78 -31.41 -20.83
N PRO A 143 -17.98 -30.16 -21.28
CA PRO A 143 -17.39 -28.97 -20.63
C PRO A 143 -17.98 -28.62 -19.26
N VAL A 144 -19.18 -29.13 -18.93
CA VAL A 144 -19.82 -28.89 -17.62
C VAL A 144 -19.34 -29.83 -16.50
N ARG A 145 -18.48 -30.80 -16.83
CA ARG A 145 -17.92 -31.73 -15.86
C ARG A 145 -16.74 -31.10 -15.12
N ASP A 146 -16.47 -31.59 -13.91
CA ASP A 146 -15.53 -30.98 -12.97
C ASP A 146 -14.79 -32.01 -12.12
N GLY A 147 -13.87 -31.53 -11.27
CA GLY A 147 -13.04 -32.38 -10.42
C GLY A 147 -11.85 -33.00 -11.15
N GLU A 148 -11.08 -33.80 -10.41
CA GLU A 148 -9.82 -34.40 -10.87
C GLU A 148 -10.02 -35.40 -12.02
N ALA A 149 -11.14 -36.13 -12.02
CA ALA A 149 -11.49 -37.07 -13.11
C ALA A 149 -11.68 -36.39 -14.48
N TRP A 150 -11.84 -35.07 -14.49
CA TRP A 150 -12.03 -34.26 -15.70
C TRP A 150 -10.84 -33.33 -15.98
N GLU A 151 -9.68 -33.64 -15.38
CA GLU A 151 -8.40 -33.06 -15.75
C GLU A 151 -7.73 -33.93 -16.82
N ARG A 152 -7.03 -33.30 -17.79
CA ARG A 152 -6.32 -34.00 -18.86
C ARG A 152 -4.86 -33.55 -18.90
N PRO A 153 -3.90 -34.45 -19.16
CA PRO A 153 -2.51 -34.06 -19.29
C PRO A 153 -2.32 -33.19 -20.54
N ALA A 154 -1.58 -32.10 -20.40
CA ALA A 154 -1.20 -31.22 -21.50
C ALA A 154 0.20 -30.64 -21.27
N SER A 155 0.93 -30.42 -22.36
CA SER A 155 2.09 -29.52 -22.35
C SER A 155 1.61 -28.10 -22.62
N VAL A 156 2.22 -27.14 -21.93
CA VAL A 156 1.94 -25.72 -22.06
C VAL A 156 3.24 -24.98 -22.37
N GLU A 157 3.23 -24.17 -23.41
CA GLU A 157 4.32 -23.27 -23.74
C GLU A 157 3.86 -21.81 -23.65
N TYR A 158 4.74 -20.94 -23.17
CA TYR A 158 4.60 -19.49 -23.29
C TYR A 158 5.63 -18.98 -24.28
N ILE A 159 5.16 -18.44 -25.40
CA ILE A 159 5.99 -18.05 -26.56
C ILE A 159 5.89 -16.54 -26.71
N LEU A 160 7.03 -15.86 -26.65
CA LEU A 160 7.11 -14.40 -26.73
C LEU A 160 7.42 -13.96 -28.16
N PRO A 161 6.69 -12.96 -28.70
CA PRO A 161 6.82 -12.53 -30.09
C PRO A 161 8.18 -11.88 -30.41
N ASP A 162 8.88 -11.38 -29.40
CA ASP A 162 10.22 -10.81 -29.51
C ASP A 162 11.34 -11.88 -29.56
N GLY A 163 10.99 -13.16 -29.44
CA GLY A 163 11.93 -14.28 -29.45
C GLY A 163 12.65 -14.51 -28.12
N THR A 164 12.31 -13.78 -27.07
CA THR A 164 12.78 -14.11 -25.71
C THR A 164 12.22 -15.46 -25.28
N VAL A 165 13.02 -16.20 -24.51
CA VAL A 165 12.65 -17.55 -24.08
C VAL A 165 11.62 -17.44 -22.97
N GLY A 166 10.41 -17.95 -23.22
CA GLY A 166 9.40 -18.14 -22.18
C GLY A 166 9.61 -19.47 -21.45
N PHE A 167 8.55 -20.27 -21.31
CA PHE A 167 8.63 -21.58 -20.66
C PHE A 167 7.96 -22.68 -21.49
N GLN A 168 8.35 -23.92 -21.22
CA GLN A 168 7.56 -25.12 -21.48
C GLN A 168 7.37 -25.87 -20.16
N ILE A 169 6.17 -26.36 -19.90
CA ILE A 169 5.82 -27.09 -18.69
C ILE A 169 4.64 -28.03 -18.94
N ASP A 170 4.62 -29.19 -18.31
CA ASP A 170 3.44 -30.06 -18.31
C ASP A 170 2.47 -29.70 -17.18
N ALA A 171 1.17 -29.78 -17.45
CA ALA A 171 0.10 -29.39 -16.53
C ALA A 171 -1.15 -30.24 -16.70
N GLY A 172 -2.00 -30.24 -15.67
CA GLY A 172 -3.38 -30.65 -15.77
C GLY A 172 -4.20 -29.55 -16.45
N LEU A 173 -5.01 -29.93 -17.44
CA LEU A 173 -5.91 -29.05 -18.19
C LEU A 173 -7.37 -29.38 -17.84
N ARG A 174 -8.16 -28.36 -17.49
CA ARG A 174 -9.60 -28.52 -17.24
C ARG A 174 -10.40 -27.33 -17.74
N ILE A 175 -11.65 -27.54 -18.13
CA ILE A 175 -12.58 -26.44 -18.42
C ILE A 175 -12.97 -25.70 -17.14
N GLN A 176 -13.01 -24.37 -17.21
CA GLN A 176 -13.32 -23.47 -16.11
C GLN A 176 -14.54 -22.60 -16.44
N GLY A 177 -15.35 -22.27 -15.44
CA GLY A 177 -16.44 -21.29 -15.54
C GLY A 177 -17.79 -21.80 -15.06
N GLY A 178 -18.83 -21.02 -15.31
CA GLY A 178 -20.23 -21.35 -15.04
C GLY A 178 -20.98 -21.60 -16.35
N ALA A 179 -21.82 -20.64 -16.73
CA ALA A 179 -22.62 -20.66 -17.96
C ALA A 179 -21.79 -20.63 -19.25
N SER A 180 -20.56 -20.08 -19.21
CA SER A 180 -19.62 -20.04 -20.34
C SER A 180 -19.15 -21.43 -20.81
N ARG A 181 -19.39 -22.46 -20.00
CA ARG A 181 -19.07 -23.85 -20.34
C ARG A 181 -20.13 -24.49 -21.22
N GLU A 182 -21.31 -23.91 -21.33
CA GLU A 182 -22.38 -24.44 -22.18
C GLU A 182 -22.09 -24.08 -23.65
N PRO A 183 -21.83 -25.06 -24.55
CA PRO A 183 -21.44 -24.80 -25.94
C PRO A 183 -22.46 -23.96 -26.72
N GLU A 184 -23.75 -24.11 -26.41
CA GLU A 184 -24.80 -23.31 -27.01
C GLU A 184 -24.71 -21.82 -26.63
N LYS A 185 -24.20 -21.53 -25.41
CA LYS A 185 -24.02 -20.18 -24.88
C LYS A 185 -22.70 -19.55 -25.28
N SER A 186 -21.63 -20.34 -25.30
CA SER A 186 -20.30 -19.94 -25.76
C SER A 186 -19.56 -21.13 -26.36
N PRO A 187 -19.13 -21.07 -27.63
CA PRO A 187 -18.27 -22.09 -28.22
C PRO A 187 -16.84 -22.06 -27.69
N LYS A 188 -16.41 -20.95 -27.10
CA LYS A 188 -15.05 -20.67 -26.65
C LYS A 188 -15.03 -20.82 -25.14
N HIS A 189 -14.31 -21.83 -24.65
CA HIS A 189 -14.28 -22.16 -23.23
C HIS A 189 -13.00 -21.68 -22.55
N SER A 190 -13.14 -21.24 -21.30
CA SER A 190 -12.00 -20.94 -20.43
C SER A 190 -11.35 -22.23 -19.95
N PHE A 191 -10.04 -22.20 -19.75
CA PHE A 191 -9.27 -23.32 -19.21
C PHE A 191 -8.66 -22.97 -17.86
N ARG A 192 -8.49 -23.96 -16.98
CA ARG A 192 -7.64 -23.89 -15.80
C ARG A 192 -6.43 -24.77 -16.05
N LEU A 193 -5.24 -24.20 -15.85
CA LEU A 193 -3.98 -24.94 -15.83
C LEU A 193 -3.64 -25.25 -14.38
N LEU A 194 -3.40 -26.53 -14.07
CA LEU A 194 -3.12 -27.03 -12.73
C LEU A 194 -1.74 -27.68 -12.71
N PHE A 195 -0.81 -27.13 -11.93
CA PHE A 195 0.53 -27.68 -11.78
C PHE A 195 0.52 -28.68 -10.62
N LYS A 196 0.85 -29.93 -10.92
CA LYS A 196 0.78 -31.06 -9.97
C LYS A 196 1.85 -32.08 -10.33
N ASP A 197 2.41 -32.76 -9.33
CA ASP A 197 3.37 -33.86 -9.50
C ASP A 197 2.84 -34.99 -10.42
N ALA A 198 1.52 -35.14 -10.49
CA ALA A 198 0.88 -36.11 -11.37
C ALA A 198 1.05 -35.82 -12.87
N TYR A 199 1.39 -34.58 -13.24
CA TYR A 199 1.55 -34.13 -14.62
C TYR A 199 2.97 -33.67 -14.94
N GLY A 200 3.77 -33.31 -13.93
CA GLY A 200 5.10 -32.74 -14.12
C GLY A 200 5.52 -31.96 -12.88
N ALA A 201 6.00 -30.74 -13.05
CA ALA A 201 6.28 -29.87 -11.91
C ALA A 201 4.99 -29.49 -11.15
N SER A 202 5.06 -29.47 -9.81
CA SER A 202 3.94 -29.08 -8.96
C SER A 202 3.62 -27.58 -8.97
N LYS A 203 4.50 -26.75 -9.54
CA LYS A 203 4.35 -25.30 -9.65
C LYS A 203 4.96 -24.82 -10.95
N LEU A 204 4.37 -23.76 -11.51
CA LEU A 204 5.07 -22.92 -12.47
C LEU A 204 5.95 -21.93 -11.72
N GLU A 205 7.22 -21.83 -12.08
CA GLU A 205 8.14 -20.79 -11.61
C GLU A 205 8.50 -19.88 -12.80
N TYR A 206 7.75 -18.80 -12.98
CA TYR A 206 7.91 -17.84 -14.07
C TYR A 206 7.17 -16.52 -13.75
N PRO A 207 7.74 -15.32 -14.02
CA PRO A 207 7.09 -14.04 -13.74
C PRO A 207 5.99 -13.69 -14.77
N LEU A 208 4.91 -14.48 -14.80
CA LEU A 208 3.88 -14.44 -15.85
C LEU A 208 3.12 -13.10 -15.93
N PHE A 209 2.96 -12.43 -14.80
CA PHE A 209 2.14 -11.22 -14.68
C PHE A 209 2.94 -9.94 -14.38
N GLY A 210 4.27 -9.99 -14.52
CA GLY A 210 5.15 -8.82 -14.31
C GLY A 210 5.69 -8.70 -12.88
N ALA A 211 6.41 -7.61 -12.62
CA ALA A 211 7.21 -7.43 -11.41
C ALA A 211 6.40 -7.25 -10.11
N ASP A 212 5.15 -6.81 -10.23
CA ASP A 212 4.26 -6.57 -9.08
C ASP A 212 3.50 -7.83 -8.64
N ALA A 213 3.68 -8.94 -9.37
CA ALA A 213 3.04 -10.22 -9.12
C ALA A 213 4.07 -11.29 -8.70
N THR A 214 3.57 -12.38 -8.12
CA THR A 214 4.41 -13.55 -7.83
C THR A 214 4.95 -14.20 -9.10
N ASP A 215 6.08 -14.88 -8.97
CA ASP A 215 6.65 -15.75 -9.99
C ASP A 215 6.31 -17.23 -9.77
N LYS A 216 5.45 -17.57 -8.78
CA LYS A 216 5.12 -18.96 -8.44
C LYS A 216 3.63 -19.23 -8.45
N PHE A 217 3.20 -20.20 -9.26
CA PHE A 217 1.79 -20.53 -9.42
C PHE A 217 1.51 -22.02 -9.25
N ASP A 218 0.53 -22.34 -8.38
CA ASP A 218 -0.09 -23.67 -8.35
C ASP A 218 -1.07 -23.85 -9.52
N THR A 219 -1.64 -22.74 -9.97
CA THR A 219 -2.65 -22.71 -11.03
C THR A 219 -2.89 -21.27 -11.50
N PHE A 220 -3.35 -21.15 -12.74
CA PHE A 220 -3.99 -19.95 -13.23
C PHE A 220 -5.06 -20.30 -14.27
N ILE A 221 -5.92 -19.34 -14.60
CA ILE A 221 -7.03 -19.52 -15.54
C ILE A 221 -6.69 -18.81 -16.84
N LEU A 222 -6.95 -19.46 -17.96
CA LEU A 222 -7.04 -18.85 -19.27
C LEU A 222 -8.51 -18.45 -19.50
N ARG A 223 -8.87 -17.19 -19.27
CA ARG A 223 -10.25 -16.72 -19.50
C ARG A 223 -10.51 -16.48 -20.98
N ALA A 224 -11.55 -17.11 -21.52
CA ALA A 224 -11.97 -16.96 -22.91
C ALA A 224 -12.69 -15.63 -23.23
N GLY A 225 -13.23 -14.96 -22.19
CA GLY A 225 -14.21 -13.89 -22.32
C GLY A 225 -15.60 -14.45 -22.62
N PHE A 226 -16.57 -14.23 -21.74
CA PHE A 226 -17.93 -14.76 -21.92
C PHE A 226 -18.94 -13.63 -22.14
N ASN A 227 -19.19 -12.82 -21.11
CA ASN A 227 -20.10 -11.70 -21.25
C ASN A 227 -19.39 -10.56 -21.98
N GLN A 228 -20.17 -9.72 -22.65
CA GLN A 228 -19.62 -8.61 -23.43
C GLN A 228 -18.50 -9.09 -24.39
N SER A 229 -18.82 -10.07 -25.24
CA SER A 229 -17.89 -10.73 -26.17
C SER A 229 -18.58 -10.98 -27.52
N PHE A 230 -17.81 -11.16 -28.60
CA PHE A 230 -18.36 -11.38 -29.96
C PHE A 230 -19.25 -12.63 -30.08
N ILE A 231 -19.02 -13.62 -29.21
CA ILE A 231 -19.65 -14.93 -29.27
C ILE A 231 -20.85 -15.09 -28.33
N HIS A 232 -21.22 -14.05 -27.57
CA HIS A 232 -22.32 -14.18 -26.61
C HIS A 232 -23.64 -14.54 -27.32
N HIS A 233 -24.33 -15.57 -26.80
CA HIS A 233 -25.58 -16.09 -27.35
C HIS A 233 -26.84 -15.20 -27.22
N ASN A 234 -26.82 -14.12 -26.43
CA ASN A 234 -28.04 -13.37 -26.11
C ASN A 234 -27.79 -11.85 -26.02
N ASN A 235 -28.88 -11.10 -25.83
CA ASN A 235 -28.90 -9.64 -25.67
C ASN A 235 -29.30 -9.22 -24.25
N PHE A 236 -28.89 -9.98 -23.24
CA PHE A 236 -29.15 -9.67 -21.83
C PHE A 236 -28.55 -8.29 -21.47
N LEU A 237 -29.35 -7.39 -20.90
CA LEU A 237 -28.95 -6.01 -20.60
C LEU A 237 -28.48 -5.18 -21.83
N GLY A 238 -29.01 -5.52 -23.01
CA GLY A 238 -28.77 -4.78 -24.24
C GLY A 238 -27.80 -5.50 -25.18
N ASP A 239 -26.96 -4.73 -25.86
CA ASP A 239 -26.05 -5.28 -26.85
C ASP A 239 -24.78 -5.86 -26.22
N ASN A 240 -24.78 -7.15 -25.83
CA ASN A 240 -23.58 -7.81 -25.31
C ASN A 240 -22.47 -7.90 -26.36
N ARG A 241 -22.82 -8.08 -27.62
CA ARG A 241 -21.83 -8.40 -28.65
C ARG A 241 -21.14 -7.14 -29.15
N GLY A 242 -21.89 -6.08 -29.41
CA GLY A 242 -21.32 -4.79 -29.81
C GLY A 242 -20.56 -4.05 -28.70
N ARG A 243 -20.75 -4.46 -27.44
CA ARG A 243 -20.00 -3.93 -26.29
C ARG A 243 -18.73 -4.72 -25.96
N ALA A 244 -18.30 -5.62 -26.83
CA ALA A 244 -17.12 -6.44 -26.58
C ALA A 244 -15.87 -5.58 -26.38
N GLN A 245 -15.14 -5.82 -25.29
CA GLN A 245 -13.90 -5.10 -24.96
C GLN A 245 -12.79 -5.99 -24.38
N TYR A 246 -13.13 -7.11 -23.73
CA TYR A 246 -12.19 -8.08 -23.14
C TYR A 246 -11.27 -7.54 -22.02
N VAL A 247 -11.47 -6.30 -21.56
CA VAL A 247 -10.62 -5.64 -20.54
C VAL A 247 -11.33 -5.22 -19.26
N ARG A 248 -12.66 -5.35 -19.16
CA ARG A 248 -13.45 -4.84 -18.00
C ARG A 248 -13.06 -5.48 -16.66
N ASP A 249 -12.91 -6.80 -16.63
CA ASP A 249 -12.54 -7.53 -15.42
C ASP A 249 -11.14 -7.15 -14.93
N GLN A 250 -10.17 -7.10 -15.85
CA GLN A 250 -8.81 -6.61 -15.57
C GLN A 250 -8.84 -5.18 -15.02
N TRP A 251 -9.58 -4.28 -15.66
CA TRP A 251 -9.68 -2.88 -15.21
C TRP A 251 -10.21 -2.78 -13.77
N ALA A 252 -11.19 -3.61 -13.39
CA ALA A 252 -11.71 -3.63 -12.03
C ALA A 252 -10.66 -4.09 -11.03
N LYS A 253 -9.91 -5.15 -11.35
CA LYS A 253 -8.80 -5.65 -10.51
C LYS A 253 -7.67 -4.63 -10.38
N ASP A 254 -7.26 -4.02 -11.48
CA ASP A 254 -6.25 -2.94 -11.48
C ASP A 254 -6.71 -1.73 -10.66
N THR A 255 -8.01 -1.42 -10.69
CA THR A 255 -8.55 -0.31 -9.90
C THR A 255 -8.57 -0.66 -8.42
N GLN A 256 -8.86 -1.91 -8.05
CA GLN A 256 -8.73 -2.38 -6.67
C GLN A 256 -7.27 -2.33 -6.19
N ALA A 257 -6.30 -2.68 -7.05
CA ALA A 257 -4.88 -2.53 -6.77
C ALA A 257 -4.49 -1.06 -6.58
N ALA A 258 -4.94 -0.16 -7.47
CA ALA A 258 -4.70 1.27 -7.37
C ALA A 258 -5.31 1.91 -6.11
N MET A 259 -6.38 1.32 -5.55
CA MET A 259 -6.95 1.71 -4.25
C MET A 259 -6.10 1.25 -3.06
N GLY A 260 -5.00 0.51 -3.28
CA GLY A 260 -4.06 0.09 -2.24
C GLY A 260 -4.27 -1.32 -1.68
N TYR A 261 -5.08 -2.15 -2.34
CA TYR A 261 -5.39 -3.51 -1.87
C TYR A 261 -4.83 -4.59 -2.80
N ALA A 262 -4.54 -5.77 -2.24
CA ALA A 262 -4.21 -6.94 -3.05
C ALA A 262 -5.35 -7.24 -4.05
N ALA A 263 -4.98 -7.53 -5.30
CA ALA A 263 -5.91 -7.87 -6.38
C ALA A 263 -5.29 -8.96 -7.27
N ALA A 264 -6.14 -9.70 -7.97
CA ALA A 264 -5.67 -10.71 -8.91
C ALA A 264 -5.00 -10.07 -10.13
N HIS A 265 -3.80 -10.53 -10.47
CA HIS A 265 -3.07 -10.09 -11.65
C HIS A 265 -3.47 -10.92 -12.88
N ASN A 266 -3.31 -10.31 -14.04
CA ASN A 266 -3.71 -10.91 -15.29
C ASN A 266 -2.90 -10.29 -16.45
N ASN A 267 -2.82 -11.00 -17.56
CA ASN A 267 -2.16 -10.58 -18.81
C ASN A 267 -3.02 -11.04 -20.00
N TYR A 268 -2.55 -10.87 -21.23
CA TYR A 268 -3.22 -11.33 -22.44
C TYR A 268 -2.32 -12.27 -23.24
N ALA A 269 -2.94 -13.28 -23.83
CA ALA A 269 -2.24 -14.16 -24.74
C ALA A 269 -3.14 -14.61 -25.88
N HIS A 270 -2.52 -14.84 -27.04
CA HIS A 270 -3.08 -15.66 -28.09
C HIS A 270 -3.06 -17.13 -27.64
N LEU A 271 -4.21 -17.80 -27.65
CA LEU A 271 -4.27 -19.23 -27.34
C LEU A 271 -4.15 -20.05 -28.62
N TYR A 272 -3.24 -21.03 -28.61
CA TYR A 272 -3.17 -22.08 -29.60
C TYR A 272 -3.42 -23.44 -28.95
N ILE A 273 -4.19 -24.30 -29.62
CA ILE A 273 -4.47 -25.67 -29.17
C ILE A 273 -4.01 -26.63 -30.25
N ASN A 274 -2.97 -27.41 -29.96
CA ASN A 274 -2.27 -28.29 -30.89
C ASN A 274 -1.86 -27.57 -32.20
N GLY A 275 -1.40 -26.32 -32.09
CA GLY A 275 -1.01 -25.48 -33.22
C GLY A 275 -2.16 -24.76 -33.93
N MET A 276 -3.41 -25.00 -33.56
CA MET A 276 -4.57 -24.29 -34.11
C MET A 276 -4.85 -23.03 -33.30
N TYR A 277 -5.01 -21.89 -33.98
CA TYR A 277 -5.34 -20.63 -33.32
C TYR A 277 -6.78 -20.64 -32.78
N TRP A 278 -6.91 -20.30 -31.51
CA TRP A 278 -8.17 -20.33 -30.77
C TRP A 278 -8.68 -18.96 -30.36
N GLY A 279 -7.86 -17.90 -30.47
CA GLY A 279 -8.27 -16.52 -30.18
C GLY A 279 -7.56 -15.90 -28.96
N LEU A 280 -8.02 -14.70 -28.62
CA LEU A 280 -7.56 -13.90 -27.48
C LEU A 280 -8.04 -14.50 -26.16
N TYR A 281 -7.13 -14.72 -25.22
CA TYR A 281 -7.41 -15.14 -23.86
C TYR A 281 -6.78 -14.20 -22.84
N ASN A 282 -7.34 -14.18 -21.63
CA ASN A 282 -6.84 -13.42 -20.49
C ASN A 282 -6.35 -14.40 -19.40
N PRO A 283 -5.07 -14.80 -19.42
CA PRO A 283 -4.42 -15.45 -18.29
C PRO A 283 -4.60 -14.64 -17.01
N THR A 284 -5.11 -15.26 -15.94
CA THR A 284 -5.48 -14.58 -14.69
C THR A 284 -5.22 -15.45 -13.46
N GLU A 285 -4.74 -14.81 -12.40
CA GLU A 285 -4.71 -15.39 -11.06
C GLU A 285 -6.13 -15.63 -10.54
N ARG A 286 -6.24 -16.52 -9.56
CA ARG A 286 -7.49 -16.78 -8.85
C ARG A 286 -7.32 -16.39 -7.38
N PRO A 287 -8.22 -15.58 -6.79
CA PRO A 287 -8.19 -15.24 -5.35
C PRO A 287 -8.55 -16.43 -4.44
N GLU A 288 -7.79 -17.51 -4.49
CA GLU A 288 -7.92 -18.70 -3.64
C GLU A 288 -6.84 -18.73 -2.54
N ALA A 289 -6.80 -19.77 -1.71
CA ALA A 289 -5.94 -19.80 -0.53
C ALA A 289 -4.44 -19.60 -0.84
N SER A 290 -3.95 -20.09 -1.98
CA SER A 290 -2.56 -19.87 -2.43
C SER A 290 -2.29 -18.39 -2.77
N PHE A 291 -3.26 -17.69 -3.36
CA PHE A 291 -3.17 -16.24 -3.57
C PHE A 291 -3.12 -15.50 -2.23
N GLY A 292 -3.97 -15.89 -1.26
CA GLY A 292 -3.94 -15.34 0.10
C GLY A 292 -2.56 -15.48 0.74
N ALA A 293 -2.00 -16.69 0.74
CA ALA A 293 -0.67 -16.96 1.29
C ALA A 293 0.43 -16.09 0.65
N THR A 294 0.39 -15.94 -0.67
CA THR A 294 1.37 -15.15 -1.43
C THR A 294 1.30 -13.66 -1.13
N TYR A 295 0.10 -13.06 -1.16
CA TYR A 295 -0.04 -11.60 -1.12
C TYR A 295 -0.43 -11.03 0.24
N LEU A 296 -0.98 -11.86 1.13
CA LEU A 296 -1.41 -11.49 2.48
C LEU A 296 -0.59 -12.21 3.57
N GLY A 297 0.33 -13.10 3.19
CA GLY A 297 1.26 -13.82 4.07
C GLY A 297 0.71 -15.11 4.67
N GLY A 298 1.58 -15.91 5.30
CA GLY A 298 1.21 -17.20 5.89
C GLY A 298 1.14 -18.35 4.89
N GLU A 299 0.50 -19.43 5.29
CA GLU A 299 0.36 -20.66 4.50
C GLU A 299 -1.08 -20.85 3.98
N LYS A 300 -1.24 -21.53 2.86
CA LYS A 300 -2.57 -21.70 2.21
C LYS A 300 -3.58 -22.40 3.12
N GLU A 301 -3.15 -23.34 3.97
CA GLU A 301 -4.02 -24.05 4.92
C GLU A 301 -4.61 -23.12 6.00
N GLU A 302 -4.04 -21.93 6.16
CA GLU A 302 -4.51 -20.91 7.08
C GLU A 302 -5.60 -20.01 6.48
N TYR A 303 -6.14 -20.27 5.29
CA TYR A 303 -7.14 -19.40 4.68
C TYR A 303 -8.54 -20.00 4.66
N ASP A 304 -9.53 -19.18 5.02
CA ASP A 304 -10.93 -19.37 4.62
C ASP A 304 -11.18 -18.52 3.37
N VAL A 305 -11.66 -19.14 2.30
CA VAL A 305 -11.97 -18.46 1.05
C VAL A 305 -13.38 -18.78 0.59
N LEU A 306 -14.14 -17.74 0.28
CA LEU A 306 -15.50 -17.81 -0.23
C LEU A 306 -15.52 -17.23 -1.64
N ASN A 307 -16.23 -17.88 -2.57
CA ASN A 307 -16.66 -17.31 -3.83
C ASN A 307 -18.18 -17.22 -3.82
N SER A 308 -18.74 -16.02 -3.90
CA SER A 308 -20.19 -15.81 -3.91
C SER A 308 -20.89 -16.49 -2.70
N GLY A 309 -20.20 -16.50 -1.55
CA GLY A 309 -20.64 -17.12 -0.30
C GLY A 309 -20.46 -18.64 -0.22
N GLN A 310 -19.94 -19.30 -1.26
CA GLN A 310 -19.61 -20.73 -1.24
C GLN A 310 -18.15 -20.94 -0.85
N VAL A 311 -17.88 -21.90 0.03
CA VAL A 311 -16.52 -22.24 0.47
C VAL A 311 -15.72 -22.81 -0.71
N VAL A 312 -14.58 -22.18 -0.99
CA VAL A 312 -13.58 -22.65 -1.96
C VAL A 312 -12.43 -23.35 -1.22
N ASP A 313 -11.95 -22.74 -0.14
CA ASP A 313 -10.91 -23.26 0.74
C ASP A 313 -11.29 -23.01 2.21
N GLY A 314 -10.80 -23.87 3.10
CA GLY A 314 -11.07 -23.77 4.54
C GLY A 314 -12.49 -24.17 4.92
N ASP A 315 -13.15 -23.36 5.75
CA ASP A 315 -14.50 -23.56 6.26
C ASP A 315 -15.31 -22.25 6.30
N SER A 316 -16.50 -22.25 6.91
CA SER A 316 -17.41 -21.10 6.94
C SER A 316 -17.70 -20.55 8.34
N GLN A 317 -16.98 -20.99 9.38
CA GLN A 317 -17.31 -20.63 10.77
C GLN A 317 -17.16 -19.13 11.00
N ALA A 318 -15.99 -18.55 10.65
CA ALA A 318 -15.73 -17.12 10.79
C ALA A 318 -16.65 -16.28 9.90
N TRP A 319 -16.95 -16.76 8.69
CA TRP A 319 -17.89 -16.11 7.77
C TRP A 319 -19.30 -16.02 8.37
N ASN A 320 -19.80 -17.11 8.96
CA ASN A 320 -21.09 -17.16 9.61
C ASN A 320 -21.14 -16.26 10.87
N ASP A 321 -20.03 -16.15 11.61
CA ASP A 321 -19.92 -15.18 12.72
C ASP A 321 -20.02 -13.73 12.22
N MET A 322 -19.26 -13.35 11.20
CA MET A 322 -19.34 -12.01 10.59
C MET A 322 -20.76 -11.67 10.16
N LEU A 323 -21.44 -12.58 9.45
CA LEU A 323 -22.82 -12.37 9.04
C LEU A 323 -23.78 -12.26 10.24
N ARG A 324 -23.55 -13.01 11.32
CA ARG A 324 -24.32 -12.89 12.56
C ARG A 324 -24.11 -11.53 13.22
N ARG A 325 -22.86 -11.08 13.41
CA ARG A 325 -22.54 -9.75 13.98
C ARG A 325 -23.18 -8.63 13.17
N SER A 326 -23.16 -8.75 11.84
CA SER A 326 -23.78 -7.76 10.95
C SER A 326 -25.29 -7.57 11.16
N ARG A 327 -26.00 -8.57 11.70
CA ARG A 327 -27.45 -8.53 11.94
C ARG A 327 -27.83 -7.83 13.24
N ASN A 328 -26.86 -7.49 14.09
CA ASN A 328 -27.10 -6.64 15.26
C ASN A 328 -27.45 -5.21 14.83
N ASP A 329 -27.91 -4.40 15.78
CA ASP A 329 -28.13 -2.97 15.54
C ASP A 329 -26.78 -2.25 15.42
N LEU A 330 -26.32 -2.03 14.19
CA LEU A 330 -25.06 -1.35 13.91
C LEU A 330 -25.10 0.16 14.14
N THR A 331 -26.25 0.74 14.52
CA THR A 331 -26.26 2.14 15.02
C THR A 331 -25.60 2.26 16.39
N ASP A 332 -25.51 1.15 17.13
CA ASP A 332 -24.74 1.04 18.36
C ASP A 332 -23.23 0.94 18.05
N PRO A 333 -22.38 1.86 18.58
CA PRO A 333 -20.94 1.83 18.38
C PRO A 333 -20.28 0.51 18.79
N ALA A 334 -20.78 -0.18 19.83
CA ALA A 334 -20.19 -1.44 20.28
C ALA A 334 -20.44 -2.58 19.28
N ASN A 335 -21.62 -2.64 18.68
CA ASN A 335 -21.93 -3.64 17.66
C ASN A 335 -21.16 -3.37 16.36
N TYR A 336 -20.99 -2.09 15.99
CA TYR A 336 -20.16 -1.70 14.86
C TYR A 336 -18.69 -2.08 15.08
N ALA A 337 -18.12 -1.78 16.26
CA ALA A 337 -16.76 -2.18 16.62
C ALA A 337 -16.59 -3.71 16.58
N ALA A 338 -17.55 -4.47 17.12
CA ALA A 338 -17.52 -5.93 17.09
C ALA A 338 -17.55 -6.49 15.64
N LEU A 339 -18.24 -5.85 14.69
CA LEU A 339 -18.18 -6.24 13.28
C LEU A 339 -16.82 -5.87 12.65
N ALA A 340 -16.26 -4.72 13.00
CA ALA A 340 -14.97 -4.23 12.50
C ALA A 340 -13.76 -5.07 12.99
N GLU A 341 -13.95 -5.91 14.02
CA GLU A 341 -12.97 -6.92 14.43
C GLU A 341 -12.81 -8.07 13.42
N VAL A 342 -13.84 -8.35 12.61
CA VAL A 342 -13.86 -9.51 11.69
C VAL A 342 -13.98 -9.11 10.23
N LEU A 343 -14.37 -7.87 9.92
CA LEU A 343 -14.43 -7.31 8.57
C LEU A 343 -13.47 -6.12 8.47
N ASP A 344 -12.63 -6.11 7.43
CA ASP A 344 -11.80 -4.96 7.10
C ASP A 344 -12.69 -3.87 6.50
N ILE A 345 -13.10 -2.90 7.36
CA ILE A 345 -14.10 -1.89 6.99
C ILE A 345 -13.60 -0.98 5.87
N ASP A 346 -12.33 -0.56 5.93
CA ASP A 346 -11.78 0.38 4.95
C ASP A 346 -11.67 -0.30 3.58
N ALA A 347 -11.14 -1.53 3.53
CA ALA A 347 -11.11 -2.34 2.31
C ALA A 347 -12.52 -2.63 1.76
N PHE A 348 -13.49 -2.84 2.64
CA PHE A 348 -14.87 -3.08 2.24
C PHE A 348 -15.53 -1.82 1.64
N VAL A 349 -15.29 -0.64 2.22
CA VAL A 349 -15.80 0.64 1.69
C VAL A 349 -15.31 0.85 0.25
N ASP A 350 -14.01 0.66 0.01
CA ASP A 350 -13.42 0.88 -1.31
C ASP A 350 -13.91 -0.15 -2.34
N TYR A 351 -14.03 -1.41 -1.94
CA TYR A 351 -14.65 -2.46 -2.74
C TYR A 351 -16.10 -2.12 -3.14
N MET A 352 -16.88 -1.53 -2.23
CA MET A 352 -18.26 -1.10 -2.50
C MET A 352 -18.29 0.11 -3.44
N ILE A 353 -17.43 1.11 -3.23
CA ILE A 353 -17.29 2.28 -4.11
C ILE A 353 -16.96 1.84 -5.54
N LEU A 354 -16.02 0.91 -5.72
CA LEU A 354 -15.64 0.37 -7.03
C LEU A 354 -16.83 -0.27 -7.77
N ASN A 355 -17.61 -1.12 -7.10
CA ASN A 355 -18.78 -1.76 -7.71
C ASN A 355 -19.91 -0.76 -8.01
N HIS A 356 -20.13 0.22 -7.13
CA HIS A 356 -21.07 1.31 -7.37
C HIS A 356 -20.64 2.20 -8.53
N TYR A 357 -19.35 2.52 -8.63
CA TYR A 357 -18.77 3.28 -9.74
C TYR A 357 -18.97 2.54 -11.07
N GLY A 358 -18.57 1.27 -11.15
CA GLY A 358 -18.76 0.48 -12.36
C GLY A 358 -20.22 0.27 -12.76
N GLY A 359 -21.15 0.46 -11.83
CA GLY A 359 -22.56 0.16 -12.05
C GLY A 359 -22.80 -1.34 -12.23
N ASN A 360 -22.04 -2.18 -11.53
CA ASN A 360 -21.93 -3.62 -11.78
C ASN A 360 -23.31 -4.33 -11.69
N GLN A 361 -23.89 -4.70 -12.84
CA GLN A 361 -25.27 -5.18 -12.93
C GLN A 361 -25.45 -6.66 -12.59
N ASP A 362 -24.37 -7.45 -12.63
CA ASP A 362 -24.38 -8.91 -12.36
C ASP A 362 -23.76 -9.26 -10.98
N TRP A 363 -23.62 -8.24 -10.14
CA TRP A 363 -23.19 -8.29 -8.74
C TRP A 363 -24.37 -7.83 -7.87
N ASP A 364 -24.68 -8.33 -6.67
CA ASP A 364 -23.79 -8.91 -5.66
C ASP A 364 -24.06 -10.39 -5.34
N SER A 365 -25.02 -11.02 -6.02
CA SER A 365 -25.32 -12.45 -5.83
C SER A 365 -24.20 -13.39 -6.29
N HIS A 366 -23.37 -12.92 -7.23
CA HIS A 366 -22.21 -13.61 -7.77
C HIS A 366 -21.04 -12.62 -7.94
N ASN A 367 -19.92 -13.07 -8.52
CA ASN A 367 -18.86 -12.21 -9.05
C ASN A 367 -18.06 -11.47 -7.95
N TRP A 368 -17.69 -12.19 -6.90
CA TRP A 368 -16.76 -11.73 -5.87
C TRP A 368 -16.15 -12.89 -5.08
N TYR A 369 -14.96 -12.64 -4.53
CA TYR A 369 -14.34 -13.48 -3.51
C TYR A 369 -14.29 -12.74 -2.17
N ALA A 370 -14.29 -13.49 -1.08
CA ALA A 370 -13.91 -12.99 0.23
C ALA A 370 -12.94 -13.97 0.88
N MET A 371 -11.88 -13.47 1.51
CA MET A 371 -10.94 -14.33 2.23
C MET A 371 -10.51 -13.73 3.56
N ARG A 372 -10.15 -14.61 4.48
CA ARG A 372 -9.61 -14.30 5.80
C ARG A 372 -8.57 -15.34 6.17
N ARG A 373 -7.45 -14.90 6.76
CA ARG A 373 -6.48 -15.79 7.38
C ARG A 373 -6.97 -16.23 8.78
N LYS A 374 -6.76 -17.48 9.16
CA LYS A 374 -7.20 -18.15 10.40
C LYS A 374 -6.34 -17.81 11.61
N VAL A 375 -5.86 -16.57 11.69
CA VAL A 375 -5.08 -16.06 12.81
C VAL A 375 -5.94 -15.06 13.60
N GLU A 376 -5.70 -14.97 14.91
CA GLU A 376 -6.39 -14.01 15.76
C GLU A 376 -6.13 -12.57 15.28
N GLY A 377 -7.17 -11.73 15.25
CA GLY A 377 -7.10 -10.35 14.75
C GLY A 377 -7.23 -10.18 13.23
N GLU A 378 -7.11 -11.25 12.44
CA GLU A 378 -7.25 -11.19 10.98
C GLU A 378 -8.71 -11.05 10.53
N LYS A 379 -8.92 -10.31 9.44
CA LYS A 379 -10.23 -9.84 8.97
C LYS A 379 -10.56 -10.35 7.57
N PHE A 380 -11.86 -10.40 7.25
CA PHE A 380 -12.31 -10.63 5.88
C PHE A 380 -12.04 -9.43 4.99
N ARG A 381 -11.52 -9.69 3.79
CA ARG A 381 -11.40 -8.74 2.68
C ARG A 381 -12.15 -9.26 1.46
N PHE A 382 -12.72 -8.35 0.66
CA PHE A 382 -13.45 -8.67 -0.56
C PHE A 382 -12.62 -8.38 -1.81
N PHE A 383 -12.78 -9.20 -2.83
CA PHE A 383 -12.00 -9.14 -4.07
C PHE A 383 -12.94 -9.10 -5.26
N THR A 384 -12.63 -8.19 -6.19
CA THR A 384 -13.33 -8.10 -7.46
C THR A 384 -13.08 -9.33 -8.32
N TRP A 385 -14.13 -9.83 -8.95
CA TRP A 385 -14.04 -11.00 -9.81
C TRP A 385 -15.17 -10.99 -10.82
N ASP A 386 -14.86 -11.26 -12.09
CA ASP A 386 -15.86 -11.41 -13.14
C ASP A 386 -16.73 -10.15 -13.36
N SER A 387 -16.07 -8.98 -13.30
CA SER A 387 -16.73 -7.66 -13.40
C SER A 387 -17.01 -7.24 -14.86
N GLU A 388 -17.58 -8.14 -15.66
CA GLU A 388 -17.81 -7.90 -17.10
C GLU A 388 -19.03 -6.98 -17.36
N PHE A 389 -20.02 -6.96 -16.46
CA PHE A 389 -21.24 -6.13 -16.56
C PHE A 389 -21.11 -4.76 -15.86
N ILE A 390 -19.97 -4.11 -16.05
CA ILE A 390 -19.73 -2.70 -15.69
C ILE A 390 -19.80 -1.81 -16.93
N PHE A 391 -20.04 -0.52 -16.70
CA PHE A 391 -20.05 0.53 -17.73
C PHE A 391 -21.16 0.43 -18.79
N ILE A 392 -22.30 -0.17 -18.43
CA ILE A 392 -23.44 -0.35 -19.34
C ILE A 392 -24.14 0.99 -19.60
N GLY A 393 -24.60 1.65 -18.55
CA GLY A 393 -25.22 2.97 -18.59
C GLY A 393 -24.57 3.96 -17.61
N ASN A 394 -24.38 5.21 -18.02
CA ASN A 394 -23.76 6.24 -17.18
C ASN A 394 -24.57 6.57 -15.91
N THR A 395 -25.87 6.23 -15.87
CA THR A 395 -26.77 6.45 -14.73
C THR A 395 -27.09 5.19 -13.93
N ASP A 396 -26.44 4.06 -14.25
CA ASP A 396 -26.62 2.81 -13.49
C ASP A 396 -26.36 3.05 -12.00
N ASN A 397 -27.24 2.54 -11.14
CA ASN A 397 -27.19 2.79 -9.70
C ASN A 397 -27.31 1.46 -8.95
N ARG A 398 -26.27 1.12 -8.18
CA ARG A 398 -26.18 -0.12 -7.39
C ARG A 398 -26.15 0.10 -5.88
N LEU A 399 -26.37 1.33 -5.40
CA LEU A 399 -26.18 1.73 -3.99
C LEU A 399 -27.18 1.09 -3.01
N ARG A 400 -28.27 0.48 -3.50
CA ARG A 400 -29.34 -0.11 -2.69
C ARG A 400 -29.55 -1.61 -2.94
N ILE A 401 -28.54 -2.28 -3.48
CA ILE A 401 -28.58 -3.72 -3.74
C ILE A 401 -28.38 -4.50 -2.44
N ARG A 402 -29.11 -5.62 -2.32
CA ARG A 402 -29.17 -6.43 -1.09
C ARG A 402 -29.36 -7.92 -1.40
N ASP A 403 -29.01 -8.35 -2.62
CA ASP A 403 -29.36 -9.69 -3.08
C ASP A 403 -28.48 -10.74 -2.37
N ALA A 404 -27.25 -10.38 -1.99
CA ALA A 404 -26.38 -11.24 -1.20
C ALA A 404 -25.48 -10.46 -0.21
N ALA A 405 -24.40 -11.09 0.23
CA ALA A 405 -23.63 -10.67 1.40
C ALA A 405 -23.05 -9.24 1.29
N PRO A 406 -22.36 -8.84 0.19
CA PRO A 406 -21.79 -7.50 0.11
C PRO A 406 -22.84 -6.38 0.23
N GLY A 407 -23.92 -6.43 -0.56
CA GLY A 407 -24.98 -5.43 -0.54
C GLY A 407 -25.73 -5.42 0.79
N GLN A 408 -25.96 -6.59 1.40
CA GLN A 408 -26.56 -6.69 2.73
C GLN A 408 -25.67 -6.12 3.84
N LEU A 409 -24.36 -6.35 3.80
CA LEU A 409 -23.42 -5.77 4.75
C LEU A 409 -23.44 -4.24 4.63
N PHE A 410 -23.34 -3.71 3.42
CA PHE A 410 -23.41 -2.28 3.16
C PHE A 410 -24.73 -1.65 3.66
N ASP A 411 -25.88 -2.26 3.38
CA ASP A 411 -27.18 -1.74 3.87
C ASP A 411 -27.29 -1.68 5.39
N ARG A 412 -26.61 -2.59 6.10
CA ARG A 412 -26.60 -2.59 7.56
C ARG A 412 -25.61 -1.55 8.08
N LEU A 413 -24.39 -1.53 7.52
CA LEU A 413 -23.31 -0.62 7.89
C LEU A 413 -23.66 0.84 7.64
N ILE A 414 -24.34 1.16 6.53
CA ILE A 414 -24.71 2.54 6.15
C ILE A 414 -25.67 3.21 7.14
N LYS A 415 -26.17 2.50 8.16
CA LYS A 415 -26.98 3.08 9.24
C LYS A 415 -26.11 3.70 10.34
N ASN A 416 -24.87 3.25 10.50
CA ASN A 416 -23.90 3.78 11.45
C ASN A 416 -23.37 5.15 10.99
N SER A 417 -23.25 6.11 11.91
CA SER A 417 -22.79 7.46 11.58
C SER A 417 -21.31 7.50 11.21
N GLU A 418 -20.44 6.78 11.93
CA GLU A 418 -19.00 6.76 11.64
C GLU A 418 -18.69 5.97 10.36
N PHE A 419 -19.46 4.93 10.03
CA PHE A 419 -19.35 4.29 8.72
C PHE A 419 -19.69 5.26 7.57
N LYS A 420 -20.69 6.12 7.72
CA LYS A 420 -21.01 7.14 6.71
C LYS A 420 -19.89 8.16 6.54
N VAL A 421 -19.23 8.55 7.63
CA VAL A 421 -18.07 9.46 7.58
C VAL A 421 -16.93 8.79 6.80
N LYS A 422 -16.57 7.55 7.16
CA LYS A 422 -15.57 6.76 6.42
C LYS A 422 -15.90 6.60 4.94
N LEU A 423 -17.15 6.26 4.62
CA LEU A 423 -17.61 6.19 3.24
C LEU A 423 -17.46 7.55 2.53
N GLY A 424 -17.79 8.65 3.20
CA GLY A 424 -17.65 9.98 2.65
C GLY A 424 -16.20 10.35 2.37
N ASP A 425 -15.30 10.06 3.31
CA ASP A 425 -13.87 10.33 3.16
C ASP A 425 -13.27 9.50 2.01
N ALA A 426 -13.65 8.22 1.89
CA ALA A 426 -13.23 7.38 0.77
C ALA A 426 -13.83 7.87 -0.59
N ILE A 427 -15.07 8.35 -0.61
CA ILE A 427 -15.65 8.97 -1.80
C ILE A 427 -14.85 10.23 -2.20
N GLN A 428 -14.50 11.08 -1.24
CA GLN A 428 -13.67 12.28 -1.49
C GLN A 428 -12.30 11.88 -2.04
N GLN A 429 -11.63 10.92 -1.41
CA GLN A 429 -10.33 10.42 -1.83
C GLN A 429 -10.34 9.85 -3.25
N HIS A 430 -11.35 9.04 -3.59
CA HIS A 430 -11.31 8.26 -4.83
C HIS A 430 -11.98 8.95 -6.02
N LEU A 431 -13.04 9.74 -5.82
CA LEU A 431 -13.85 10.29 -6.91
C LEU A 431 -13.58 11.77 -7.22
N PHE A 432 -12.84 12.48 -6.37
CA PHE A 432 -12.50 13.89 -6.55
C PHE A 432 -11.01 14.06 -6.85
N ASN A 433 -10.64 15.26 -7.31
CA ASN A 433 -9.24 15.65 -7.56
C ASN A 433 -8.53 14.57 -8.40
N ASP A 434 -7.35 14.14 -7.96
CA ASP A 434 -6.52 13.12 -8.59
C ASP A 434 -6.84 11.69 -8.11
N GLY A 435 -8.02 11.48 -7.52
CA GLY A 435 -8.46 10.19 -7.01
C GLY A 435 -8.49 9.09 -8.08
N VAL A 436 -8.39 7.83 -7.65
CA VAL A 436 -8.21 6.67 -8.55
C VAL A 436 -9.43 6.37 -9.44
N LEU A 437 -10.59 6.97 -9.11
CA LEU A 437 -11.84 6.98 -9.85
C LEU A 437 -12.19 8.37 -10.42
N SER A 438 -11.24 9.31 -10.44
CA SER A 438 -11.38 10.57 -11.19
C SER A 438 -11.50 10.30 -12.70
N PRO A 439 -12.15 11.19 -13.48
CA PRO A 439 -12.30 11.00 -14.92
C PRO A 439 -10.98 10.75 -15.67
N GLN A 440 -9.90 11.40 -15.25
CA GLN A 440 -8.58 11.21 -15.85
C GLN A 440 -8.01 9.83 -15.51
N ALA A 441 -7.92 9.47 -14.23
CA ALA A 441 -7.30 8.21 -13.80
C ALA A 441 -8.00 6.97 -14.38
N VAL A 442 -9.33 6.98 -14.46
CA VAL A 442 -10.08 5.85 -15.05
C VAL A 442 -9.88 5.74 -16.55
N ALA A 443 -9.79 6.88 -17.26
CA ALA A 443 -9.60 6.91 -18.71
C ALA A 443 -8.17 6.50 -19.08
N GLU A 444 -7.16 6.90 -18.30
CA GLU A 444 -5.77 6.46 -18.47
C GLU A 444 -5.65 4.94 -18.27
N ARG A 445 -6.23 4.40 -17.19
CA ARG A 445 -6.22 2.95 -16.92
C ARG A 445 -6.95 2.16 -18.01
N TRP A 446 -8.10 2.66 -18.47
CA TRP A 446 -8.84 2.04 -19.57
C TRP A 446 -8.08 2.07 -20.89
N THR A 447 -7.45 3.21 -21.20
CA THR A 447 -6.66 3.40 -22.42
C THR A 447 -5.47 2.44 -22.45
N ALA A 448 -4.73 2.34 -21.35
CA ALA A 448 -3.59 1.42 -21.24
C ALA A 448 -3.98 -0.03 -21.54
N ARG A 449 -5.09 -0.51 -20.96
CA ARG A 449 -5.58 -1.89 -21.22
C ARG A 449 -6.16 -2.08 -22.61
N SER A 450 -6.87 -1.07 -23.12
CA SER A 450 -7.42 -1.14 -24.49
C SER A 450 -6.31 -1.21 -25.52
N GLN A 451 -5.25 -0.40 -25.38
CA GLN A 451 -4.08 -0.41 -26.26
C GLN A 451 -3.33 -1.74 -26.21
N GLN A 452 -3.25 -2.39 -25.05
CA GLN A 452 -2.60 -3.69 -24.89
C GLN A 452 -3.20 -4.78 -25.79
N VAL A 453 -4.51 -4.73 -26.05
CA VAL A 453 -5.22 -5.75 -26.86
C VAL A 453 -5.68 -5.25 -28.22
N GLU A 454 -5.69 -3.94 -28.48
CA GLU A 454 -6.30 -3.33 -29.67
C GLU A 454 -5.92 -4.03 -30.98
N LEU A 455 -4.64 -4.30 -31.17
CA LEU A 455 -4.15 -4.96 -32.38
C LEU A 455 -4.52 -6.45 -32.40
N ALA A 456 -4.42 -7.15 -31.26
CA ALA A 456 -4.81 -8.56 -31.13
C ALA A 456 -6.30 -8.82 -31.38
N ILE A 457 -7.17 -7.82 -31.18
CA ILE A 457 -8.60 -7.91 -31.48
C ILE A 457 -8.86 -8.16 -32.97
N VAL A 458 -7.95 -7.77 -33.88
CA VAL A 458 -8.07 -8.09 -35.31
C VAL A 458 -8.09 -9.62 -35.53
N ALA A 459 -7.20 -10.36 -34.87
CA ALA A 459 -7.18 -11.81 -34.95
C ALA A 459 -8.39 -12.45 -34.21
N GLU A 460 -8.86 -11.86 -33.11
CA GLU A 460 -10.10 -12.29 -32.44
C GLU A 460 -11.33 -12.10 -33.34
N THR A 461 -11.41 -10.99 -34.07
CA THR A 461 -12.44 -10.72 -35.10
C THR A 461 -12.39 -11.78 -36.19
N ALA A 462 -11.20 -12.12 -36.70
CA ALA A 462 -11.05 -13.16 -37.73
C ALA A 462 -11.49 -14.54 -37.22
N ARG A 463 -11.24 -14.84 -35.95
CA ARG A 463 -11.54 -16.15 -35.39
C ARG A 463 -12.99 -16.33 -34.97
N TRP A 464 -13.63 -15.28 -34.45
CA TRP A 464 -14.90 -15.41 -33.72
C TRP A 464 -15.96 -14.35 -34.09
N GLY A 465 -15.62 -13.33 -34.88
CA GLY A 465 -16.50 -12.21 -35.20
C GLY A 465 -17.76 -12.60 -35.97
N ASP A 466 -17.71 -13.70 -36.71
CA ASP A 466 -18.77 -14.22 -37.57
C ASP A 466 -19.52 -15.42 -36.96
N TYR A 467 -19.04 -16.00 -35.85
CA TYR A 467 -19.54 -17.25 -35.29
C TYR A 467 -21.07 -17.27 -35.13
N ARG A 468 -21.66 -16.18 -34.61
CA ARG A 468 -23.12 -16.06 -34.44
C ARG A 468 -23.86 -15.78 -35.74
N ARG A 469 -23.18 -15.27 -36.77
CA ARG A 469 -23.72 -15.03 -38.11
C ARG A 469 -23.78 -16.33 -38.93
N ASP A 470 -22.71 -17.10 -38.95
CA ASP A 470 -22.53 -18.19 -39.93
C ASP A 470 -22.53 -19.59 -39.34
N VAL A 471 -22.10 -19.76 -38.09
CA VAL A 471 -21.95 -21.08 -37.47
C VAL A 471 -23.14 -21.44 -36.59
N HIS A 472 -23.41 -20.66 -35.54
CA HIS A 472 -24.44 -20.96 -34.56
C HIS A 472 -25.26 -19.73 -34.15
N ARG A 473 -26.40 -19.58 -34.83
CA ARG A 473 -27.41 -18.55 -34.58
C ARG A 473 -28.21 -18.86 -33.31
N ALA A 474 -28.03 -18.05 -32.27
CA ALA A 474 -28.82 -18.11 -31.02
C ALA A 474 -29.79 -16.93 -30.90
N ALA A 475 -29.28 -15.71 -30.63
CA ALA A 475 -30.05 -14.48 -30.66
C ALA A 475 -29.37 -13.43 -31.56
N GLY A 476 -30.17 -12.72 -32.38
CA GLY A 476 -29.69 -11.69 -33.31
C GLY A 476 -29.38 -10.35 -32.63
N PRO A 477 -28.81 -9.35 -33.33
CA PRO A 477 -28.55 -9.33 -34.78
C PRO A 477 -27.39 -10.23 -35.20
N TYR A 478 -27.53 -10.96 -36.31
CA TYR A 478 -26.51 -11.88 -36.82
C TYR A 478 -25.57 -11.15 -37.78
N GLU A 479 -24.76 -10.24 -37.24
CA GLU A 479 -23.79 -9.45 -37.99
C GLU A 479 -22.35 -9.95 -37.77
N LEU A 480 -21.45 -9.58 -38.69
CA LEU A 480 -20.02 -9.73 -38.53
C LEU A 480 -19.53 -8.63 -37.59
N LEU A 481 -18.89 -9.02 -36.49
CA LEU A 481 -18.38 -8.10 -35.48
C LEU A 481 -16.90 -7.85 -35.69
N GLU A 482 -16.52 -6.58 -35.72
CA GLU A 482 -15.20 -6.14 -36.14
C GLU A 482 -14.53 -5.20 -35.14
N ARG A 483 -13.20 -5.22 -35.16
CA ARG A 483 -12.36 -4.31 -34.38
C ARG A 483 -12.66 -2.84 -34.72
N ASP A 484 -12.59 -2.46 -35.99
CA ASP A 484 -12.73 -1.06 -36.44
C ASP A 484 -14.16 -0.53 -36.40
N VAL A 485 -15.14 -1.38 -36.10
CA VAL A 485 -16.56 -1.00 -36.06
C VAL A 485 -17.05 -1.07 -34.61
N GLN A 486 -17.46 -2.25 -34.14
CA GLN A 486 -18.11 -2.37 -32.84
C GLN A 486 -17.14 -2.17 -31.67
N TRP A 487 -15.93 -2.75 -31.75
CA TRP A 487 -14.98 -2.67 -30.63
C TRP A 487 -14.45 -1.24 -30.43
N VAL A 488 -14.03 -0.56 -31.51
CA VAL A 488 -13.60 0.85 -31.45
C VAL A 488 -14.76 1.76 -31.01
N GLN A 489 -15.97 1.53 -31.52
CA GLN A 489 -17.14 2.33 -31.12
C GLN A 489 -17.44 2.22 -29.61
N GLU A 490 -17.39 1.02 -29.03
CA GLU A 490 -17.60 0.86 -27.59
C GLU A 490 -16.46 1.48 -26.76
N ARG A 491 -15.20 1.30 -27.18
CA ARG A 491 -14.05 1.94 -26.52
C ARG A 491 -14.24 3.46 -26.49
N ASP A 492 -14.56 4.05 -27.64
CA ASP A 492 -14.71 5.49 -27.79
C ASP A 492 -15.95 6.00 -27.03
N ARG A 493 -17.05 5.23 -26.97
CA ARG A 493 -18.21 5.55 -26.12
C ARG A 493 -17.80 5.62 -24.65
N LEU A 494 -16.98 4.69 -24.17
CA LEU A 494 -16.54 4.69 -22.77
C LEU A 494 -15.66 5.90 -22.46
N LEU A 495 -14.68 6.19 -23.33
CA LEU A 495 -13.76 7.32 -23.18
C LEU A 495 -14.46 8.68 -23.31
N ASN A 496 -15.40 8.83 -24.24
CA ASN A 496 -16.01 10.12 -24.54
C ASN A 496 -17.32 10.38 -23.78
N ASP A 497 -18.09 9.34 -23.45
CA ASP A 497 -19.45 9.50 -22.91
C ASP A 497 -19.62 8.96 -21.49
N TYR A 498 -18.84 7.94 -21.08
CA TYR A 498 -19.00 7.31 -19.77
C TYR A 498 -18.06 7.92 -18.72
N PHE A 499 -16.75 7.79 -18.90
CA PHE A 499 -15.75 8.20 -17.90
C PHE A 499 -15.77 9.69 -17.55
N PRO A 500 -15.98 10.62 -18.51
CA PRO A 500 -15.98 12.06 -18.21
C PRO A 500 -17.05 12.50 -17.19
N VAL A 501 -18.15 11.75 -17.08
CA VAL A 501 -19.31 12.16 -16.27
C VAL A 501 -19.59 11.22 -15.08
N ARG A 502 -19.01 10.02 -15.07
CA ARG A 502 -19.44 8.97 -14.14
C ARG A 502 -19.21 9.32 -12.67
N SER A 503 -18.05 9.87 -12.32
CA SER A 503 -17.71 10.18 -10.92
C SER A 503 -18.71 11.17 -10.32
N GLY A 504 -19.03 12.25 -11.04
CA GLY A 504 -20.06 13.21 -10.63
C GLY A 504 -21.45 12.59 -10.48
N ILE A 505 -21.86 11.71 -11.41
CA ILE A 505 -23.15 11.01 -11.30
C ILE A 505 -23.20 10.14 -10.03
N VAL A 506 -22.15 9.40 -9.71
CA VAL A 506 -22.10 8.52 -8.54
C VAL A 506 -22.11 9.33 -7.24
N VAL A 507 -21.38 10.44 -7.17
CA VAL A 507 -21.43 11.38 -6.03
C VAL A 507 -22.87 11.87 -5.80
N GLU A 508 -23.56 12.29 -6.86
CA GLU A 508 -24.96 12.74 -6.76
C GLU A 508 -25.92 11.61 -6.33
N GLN A 509 -25.64 10.36 -6.74
CA GLN A 509 -26.39 9.20 -6.26
C GLN A 509 -26.23 9.00 -4.74
N TYR A 510 -25.02 9.15 -4.20
CA TYR A 510 -24.78 9.08 -2.76
C TYR A 510 -25.43 10.23 -2.00
N ARG A 511 -25.33 11.47 -2.51
CA ARG A 511 -25.97 12.66 -1.91
C ARG A 511 -27.48 12.52 -1.83
N ARG A 512 -28.14 12.04 -2.89
CA ARG A 512 -29.60 11.82 -2.90
C ARG A 512 -30.05 10.85 -1.81
N LEU A 513 -29.17 9.95 -1.39
CA LEU A 513 -29.42 8.98 -0.32
C LEU A 513 -28.95 9.44 1.06
N LYS A 514 -28.31 10.61 1.16
CA LYS A 514 -27.64 11.12 2.37
C LYS A 514 -26.55 10.18 2.88
N TYR A 515 -25.83 9.57 1.94
CA TYR A 515 -24.67 8.71 2.20
C TYR A 515 -23.34 9.44 2.02
N PHE A 516 -23.39 10.63 1.43
CA PHE A 516 -22.28 11.59 1.30
C PHE A 516 -22.76 12.95 1.81
N PRO A 517 -21.91 13.75 2.48
CA PRO A 517 -22.29 15.08 2.97
C PRO A 517 -22.81 16.00 1.86
N SER A 518 -23.70 16.91 2.24
CA SER A 518 -24.21 17.93 1.31
C SER A 518 -23.24 19.09 1.11
N VAL A 519 -22.39 19.34 2.10
CA VAL A 519 -21.28 20.29 2.06
C VAL A 519 -20.03 19.67 1.42
N ASP A 520 -19.45 20.38 0.44
CA ASP A 520 -18.19 19.98 -0.20
C ASP A 520 -17.00 20.15 0.76
N ALA A 521 -15.96 19.34 0.58
CA ALA A 521 -14.69 19.55 1.25
C ALA A 521 -14.04 20.89 0.80
N PRO A 522 -13.21 21.53 1.65
CA PRO A 522 -12.54 22.76 1.27
C PRO A 522 -11.70 22.61 0.00
N ALA A 523 -11.89 23.51 -0.97
CA ALA A 523 -11.05 23.57 -2.15
C ALA A 523 -9.68 24.15 -1.78
N ILE A 524 -8.62 23.42 -2.14
CA ILE A 524 -7.22 23.76 -1.89
C ILE A 524 -6.64 24.43 -3.15
N SER A 525 -6.06 25.63 -3.00
CA SER A 525 -5.63 26.44 -4.15
C SER A 525 -4.50 25.84 -4.99
N SER A 526 -3.63 25.01 -4.39
CA SER A 526 -2.53 24.35 -5.07
C SER A 526 -2.41 22.91 -4.59
N ARG A 527 -2.55 21.97 -5.53
CA ARG A 527 -2.36 20.52 -5.28
C ARG A 527 -1.03 19.98 -5.81
N VAL A 528 -0.07 20.86 -6.07
CA VAL A 528 1.29 20.45 -6.45
C VAL A 528 2.00 19.92 -5.21
N ALA A 529 2.44 18.66 -5.22
CA ALA A 529 3.06 18.04 -4.04
C ALA A 529 4.38 18.72 -3.65
N SER A 530 5.19 19.18 -4.61
CA SER A 530 6.42 19.93 -4.33
C SER A 530 6.14 21.42 -4.22
N GLN A 531 6.58 22.05 -3.14
CA GLN A 531 6.41 23.49 -2.90
C GLN A 531 7.74 24.14 -2.55
N ASP A 532 7.88 25.43 -2.86
CA ASP A 532 9.01 26.22 -2.38
C ASP A 532 8.74 26.77 -0.97
N PRO A 533 9.76 26.96 -0.12
CA PRO A 533 9.61 27.62 1.17
C PRO A 533 8.90 28.97 1.06
N GLY A 534 7.93 29.21 1.93
CA GLY A 534 7.11 30.41 1.95
C GLY A 534 5.90 30.37 1.02
N SER A 535 5.66 29.25 0.32
CA SER A 535 4.47 29.08 -0.52
C SER A 535 3.20 29.21 0.31
N ALA A 536 2.23 29.97 -0.19
CA ALA A 536 0.95 30.20 0.45
C ALA A 536 -0.11 29.26 -0.13
N ILE A 537 -0.73 28.45 0.72
CA ILE A 537 -1.89 27.63 0.40
C ILE A 537 -3.15 28.35 0.89
N GLU A 538 -4.12 28.48 -0.01
CA GLU A 538 -5.41 29.08 0.29
C GLU A 538 -6.48 27.98 0.32
N LEU A 539 -7.39 28.08 1.29
CA LEU A 539 -8.56 27.21 1.41
C LEU A 539 -9.83 28.00 1.13
N SER A 540 -10.80 27.36 0.48
CA SER A 540 -12.12 27.95 0.22
C SER A 540 -13.21 26.93 0.46
N ALA A 541 -14.34 27.35 1.03
CA ALA A 541 -15.50 26.50 1.26
C ALA A 541 -16.79 27.29 0.97
N VAL A 542 -17.93 26.60 1.05
CA VAL A 542 -19.25 27.24 0.90
C VAL A 542 -19.43 28.35 1.94
N GLU A 543 -20.12 29.42 1.53
CA GLU A 543 -20.41 30.56 2.41
C GLU A 543 -21.10 30.12 3.71
N GLY A 544 -20.58 30.57 4.84
CA GLY A 544 -21.11 30.25 6.17
C GLY A 544 -20.56 28.97 6.82
N ALA A 545 -19.71 28.20 6.12
CA ALA A 545 -18.97 27.09 6.74
C ALA A 545 -17.65 27.57 7.35
N THR A 546 -17.27 26.99 8.50
CA THR A 546 -15.96 27.16 9.12
C THR A 546 -15.01 26.08 8.58
N VAL A 547 -13.84 26.48 8.10
CA VAL A 547 -12.81 25.54 7.62
C VAL A 547 -11.84 25.22 8.75
N TYR A 548 -11.67 23.93 9.02
CA TYR A 548 -10.69 23.39 9.95
C TYR A 548 -9.62 22.62 9.19
N TYR A 549 -8.37 22.73 9.65
CA TYR A 549 -7.25 22.02 9.06
C TYR A 549 -6.21 21.58 10.07
N THR A 550 -5.39 20.62 9.69
CA THR A 550 -4.16 20.21 10.40
C THR A 550 -3.02 20.11 9.39
N LEU A 551 -1.77 20.16 9.87
CA LEU A 551 -0.56 20.05 9.02
C LEU A 551 0.20 18.74 9.24
N ASP A 552 -0.24 17.92 10.18
CA ASP A 552 0.30 16.59 10.50
C ASP A 552 -0.52 15.45 9.87
N GLY A 553 -1.58 15.78 9.14
CA GLY A 553 -2.49 14.83 8.50
C GLY A 553 -3.56 14.26 9.43
N SER A 554 -3.58 14.62 10.71
CA SER A 554 -4.64 14.19 11.63
C SER A 554 -5.99 14.76 11.21
N ASP A 555 -7.06 13.97 11.32
CA ASP A 555 -8.39 14.44 10.92
C ASP A 555 -8.85 15.63 11.80
N PRO A 556 -9.29 16.76 11.21
CA PRO A 556 -9.85 17.87 11.99
C PRO A 556 -11.11 17.52 12.80
N ARG A 557 -11.76 16.38 12.51
CA ARG A 557 -12.94 15.85 13.20
C ARG A 557 -12.58 14.60 14.00
N LEU A 558 -12.96 14.55 15.28
CA LEU A 558 -12.90 13.34 16.10
C LEU A 558 -14.09 12.40 15.85
N PRO A 559 -13.98 11.09 16.15
CA PRO A 559 -15.13 10.20 16.22
C PRO A 559 -16.25 10.80 17.09
N GLY A 560 -17.49 10.75 16.63
CA GLY A 560 -18.62 11.43 17.29
C GLY A 560 -18.89 12.86 16.81
N GLY A 561 -17.95 13.49 16.10
CA GLY A 561 -18.16 14.77 15.41
C GLY A 561 -17.65 16.02 16.12
N GLU A 562 -16.98 15.87 17.25
CA GLU A 562 -16.29 16.97 17.92
C GLU A 562 -15.06 17.44 17.11
N VAL A 563 -14.66 18.70 17.30
CA VAL A 563 -13.45 19.25 16.69
C VAL A 563 -12.22 18.62 17.35
N ASN A 564 -11.25 18.17 16.56
CA ASN A 564 -9.96 17.73 17.06
C ASN A 564 -9.21 18.91 17.71
N PRO A 565 -8.73 18.81 18.96
CA PRO A 565 -7.98 19.89 19.61
C PRO A 565 -6.72 20.35 18.87
N ALA A 566 -6.14 19.49 18.03
CA ALA A 566 -5.01 19.84 17.16
C ALA A 566 -5.43 20.62 15.89
N ALA A 567 -6.72 20.71 15.58
CA ALA A 567 -7.23 21.38 14.40
C ALA A 567 -7.19 22.90 14.55
N LEU A 568 -6.73 23.57 13.49
CA LEU A 568 -6.66 25.01 13.37
C LEU A 568 -7.85 25.52 12.54
N ILE A 569 -8.36 26.69 12.90
CA ILE A 569 -9.37 27.40 12.10
C ILE A 569 -8.65 28.20 11.02
N TYR A 570 -9.08 28.02 9.77
CA TYR A 570 -8.55 28.78 8.65
C TYR A 570 -9.05 30.24 8.68
N ASN A 571 -8.14 31.18 8.96
CA ASN A 571 -8.41 32.62 9.03
C ASN A 571 -7.50 33.46 8.11
N GLY A 572 -6.73 32.81 7.23
CA GLY A 572 -5.76 33.43 6.32
C GLY A 572 -4.82 32.39 5.71
N SER A 573 -3.96 32.82 4.79
CA SER A 573 -3.03 31.97 4.05
C SER A 573 -2.21 31.03 4.94
N ILE A 574 -2.12 29.75 4.55
CA ILE A 574 -1.25 28.77 5.19
C ILE A 574 0.14 28.85 4.53
N VAL A 575 1.16 29.24 5.28
CA VAL A 575 2.53 29.35 4.76
C VAL A 575 3.29 28.05 5.01
N LEU A 576 3.72 27.39 3.93
CA LEU A 576 4.50 26.16 4.00
C LEU A 576 6.00 26.48 4.04
N ASN A 577 6.66 26.13 5.15
CA ASN A 577 8.12 26.24 5.29
C ASN A 577 8.81 24.89 5.58
N ALA A 578 8.02 23.84 5.75
CA ALA A 578 8.44 22.48 5.98
C ALA A 578 7.41 21.53 5.40
N ASP A 579 7.82 20.27 5.24
CA ASP A 579 6.93 19.20 4.81
C ASP A 579 5.70 19.15 5.72
N ALA A 580 4.54 18.95 5.12
CA ALA A 580 3.28 18.96 5.84
C ALA A 580 2.26 18.05 5.15
N THR A 581 1.45 17.35 5.93
CA THR A 581 0.25 16.70 5.44
C THR A 581 -0.94 17.55 5.83
N LEU A 582 -1.47 18.28 4.85
CA LEU A 582 -2.64 19.12 5.04
C LEU A 582 -3.89 18.24 4.99
N ALA A 583 -4.62 18.16 6.10
CA ALA A 583 -5.93 17.54 6.16
C ALA A 583 -6.98 18.62 6.46
N THR A 584 -8.10 18.61 5.74
CA THR A 584 -9.09 19.70 5.81
C THR A 584 -10.52 19.18 5.87
N ARG A 585 -11.36 19.88 6.61
CA ARG A 585 -12.82 19.72 6.59
C ARG A 585 -13.51 21.08 6.73
N ALA A 586 -14.71 21.20 6.17
CA ALA A 586 -15.64 22.29 6.44
C ALA A 586 -16.71 21.84 7.43
N LEU A 587 -17.12 22.74 8.32
CA LEU A 587 -18.24 22.54 9.25
C LEU A 587 -19.28 23.64 9.03
N THR A 588 -20.50 23.24 8.69
CA THR A 588 -21.62 24.17 8.49
C THR A 588 -22.24 24.61 9.82
N ALA A 589 -23.04 25.69 9.79
CA ALA A 589 -23.75 26.20 10.97
C ALA A 589 -24.80 25.22 11.54
N ASP A 590 -25.26 24.25 10.75
CA ASP A 590 -26.15 23.15 11.17
C ASP A 590 -25.39 21.89 11.62
N ASN A 591 -24.08 22.01 11.87
CA ASN A 591 -23.18 20.95 12.33
C ASN A 591 -23.01 19.77 11.34
N GLU A 592 -23.08 20.03 10.03
CA GLU A 592 -22.69 19.06 9.01
C GLU A 592 -21.21 19.22 8.67
N TRP A 593 -20.44 18.16 8.87
CA TRP A 593 -19.05 18.07 8.42
C TRP A 593 -18.99 17.66 6.95
N SER A 594 -18.09 18.28 6.18
CA SER A 594 -17.69 17.77 4.87
C SER A 594 -16.92 16.46 5.01
N ALA A 595 -16.74 15.75 3.90
CA ALA A 595 -15.74 14.68 3.81
C ALA A 595 -14.33 15.25 4.02
N LEU A 596 -13.41 14.39 4.45
CA LEU A 596 -11.99 14.69 4.64
C LEU A 596 -11.32 14.83 3.29
N ASP A 597 -10.62 15.93 3.07
CA ASP A 597 -9.70 16.07 1.95
C ASP A 597 -8.27 16.23 2.46
N THR A 598 -7.34 15.48 1.87
CA THR A 598 -5.94 15.44 2.29
C THR A 598 -4.98 15.66 1.13
N ILE A 599 -3.81 16.23 1.43
CA ILE A 599 -2.67 16.33 0.52
C ILE A 599 -1.38 16.42 1.32
N SER A 600 -0.34 15.71 0.87
CA SER A 600 1.02 15.84 1.43
C SER A 600 1.88 16.74 0.55
N TYR A 601 2.54 17.71 1.19
CA TYR A 601 3.49 18.62 0.58
C TYR A 601 4.92 18.27 1.01
N LEU A 602 5.81 18.20 0.02
CA LEU A 602 7.25 18.22 0.20
C LEU A 602 7.73 19.65 -0.08
N VAL A 603 8.31 20.31 0.91
CA VAL A 603 8.86 21.66 0.76
C VAL A 603 10.34 21.56 0.42
N THR A 604 10.77 22.25 -0.64
CA THR A 604 12.18 22.26 -1.05
C THR A 604 13.07 22.84 0.06
N THR A 605 14.31 22.37 0.16
CA THR A 605 15.25 22.83 1.19
C THR A 605 16.05 24.04 0.73
N VAL A 606 16.43 24.89 1.66
CA VAL A 606 17.48 25.91 1.45
C VAL A 606 18.82 25.39 1.99
N ALA A 607 19.94 25.86 1.46
CA ALA A 607 21.25 25.46 1.98
C ALA A 607 21.39 25.84 3.47
N ALA A 608 21.94 24.93 4.29
CA ALA A 608 22.31 25.26 5.66
C ALA A 608 23.32 26.42 5.70
N SER A 609 23.32 27.18 6.79
CA SER A 609 24.16 28.37 6.95
C SER A 609 24.46 28.66 8.41
N ALA A 610 25.37 29.61 8.65
CA ALA A 610 25.65 30.15 9.97
C ALA A 610 24.46 30.89 10.60
N ASN A 611 23.34 31.08 9.91
CA ASN A 611 22.11 31.65 10.50
C ASN A 611 20.99 30.62 10.69
N SER A 612 21.18 29.39 10.21
CA SER A 612 20.15 28.35 10.25
C SER A 612 20.56 27.10 11.02
N LEU A 613 21.85 26.73 11.06
CA LEU A 613 22.32 25.52 11.74
C LEU A 613 23.21 25.85 12.94
N ARG A 614 23.02 25.14 14.04
CA ARG A 614 23.67 25.39 15.34
C ARG A 614 24.10 24.07 15.97
N ILE A 615 25.27 24.05 16.63
CA ILE A 615 25.61 22.97 17.57
C ILE A 615 24.84 23.25 18.85
N SER A 616 23.97 22.33 19.26
CA SER A 616 23.11 22.49 20.44
C SER A 616 23.58 21.69 21.65
N GLU A 617 24.31 20.60 21.43
CA GLU A 617 24.74 19.72 22.52
C GLU A 617 26.04 18.99 22.17
N ILE A 618 26.92 18.83 23.17
CA ILE A 618 28.19 18.09 23.08
C ILE A 618 28.30 17.18 24.30
N HIS A 619 28.39 15.87 24.09
CA HIS A 619 28.64 14.89 25.14
C HIS A 619 30.04 14.30 24.95
N TYR A 620 31.07 15.07 25.33
CA TYR A 620 32.47 14.77 25.03
C TYR A 620 33.10 13.73 25.95
N ASN A 621 32.61 13.56 27.19
CA ASN A 621 33.08 12.50 28.09
C ASN A 621 31.89 11.85 28.84
N PRO A 622 31.20 10.89 28.23
CA PRO A 622 30.03 10.25 28.84
C PRO A 622 30.33 9.42 30.08
N ALA A 623 29.28 9.10 30.84
CA ALA A 623 29.39 8.16 31.94
C ALA A 623 29.88 6.77 31.48
N ALA A 624 30.59 6.10 32.38
CA ALA A 624 31.10 4.75 32.17
C ALA A 624 30.00 3.77 31.71
N ALA A 625 30.38 2.80 30.87
CA ALA A 625 29.49 1.75 30.40
C ALA A 625 28.82 0.98 31.55
N THR A 626 27.51 0.80 31.46
CA THR A 626 26.73 -0.04 32.37
C THR A 626 27.07 -1.52 32.14
N GLU A 627 26.73 -2.39 33.10
CA GLU A 627 26.97 -3.83 32.97
C GLU A 627 26.32 -4.45 31.71
N ALA A 628 25.13 -3.96 31.35
CA ALA A 628 24.41 -4.40 30.15
C ALA A 628 25.13 -3.99 28.86
N GLU A 629 25.64 -2.76 28.80
CA GLU A 629 26.39 -2.25 27.65
C GLU A 629 27.75 -2.97 27.51
N VAL A 630 28.44 -3.23 28.63
CA VAL A 630 29.66 -4.04 28.65
C VAL A 630 29.40 -5.46 28.15
N ALA A 631 28.26 -6.06 28.51
CA ALA A 631 27.85 -7.37 28.01
C ALA A 631 27.51 -7.34 26.51
N ALA A 632 26.99 -6.23 26.00
CA ALA A 632 26.77 -5.98 24.57
C ALA A 632 28.06 -5.69 23.78
N GLY A 633 29.19 -5.48 24.48
CA GLY A 633 30.51 -5.30 23.88
C GLY A 633 31.04 -3.87 23.93
N PHE A 634 30.27 -2.92 24.44
CA PHE A 634 30.64 -1.51 24.58
C PHE A 634 31.27 -1.27 25.95
N ARG A 635 32.57 -0.96 25.97
CA ARG A 635 33.35 -0.91 27.23
C ARG A 635 33.98 0.45 27.50
N ASP A 636 34.13 1.23 26.45
CA ASP A 636 34.77 2.53 26.49
C ASP A 636 33.69 3.61 26.47
N ASN A 637 33.80 4.61 27.34
CA ASN A 637 32.78 5.65 27.44
C ASN A 637 32.80 6.59 26.22
N ASP A 638 33.94 6.73 25.55
CA ASP A 638 34.10 7.45 24.28
C ASP A 638 33.14 6.89 23.19
N GLN A 639 32.75 5.61 23.28
CA GLN A 639 31.79 5.01 22.32
C GLN A 639 30.40 5.67 22.40
N PHE A 640 30.05 6.32 23.49
CA PHE A 640 28.74 6.92 23.71
C PHE A 640 28.72 8.44 23.52
N GLU A 641 29.84 9.00 23.06
CA GLU A 641 29.94 10.42 22.72
C GLU A 641 28.96 10.77 21.60
N PHE A 642 28.41 11.97 21.67
CA PHE A 642 27.61 12.53 20.58
C PHE A 642 27.75 14.04 20.46
N ILE A 643 27.38 14.55 19.28
CA ILE A 643 27.18 15.98 19.01
C ILE A 643 25.79 16.13 18.39
N GLU A 644 25.02 17.10 18.87
CA GLU A 644 23.72 17.46 18.33
C GLU A 644 23.78 18.79 17.58
N LEU A 645 23.06 18.85 16.46
CA LEU A 645 22.77 20.08 15.73
C LEU A 645 21.27 20.37 15.70
N VAL A 646 20.90 21.65 15.70
CA VAL A 646 19.52 22.13 15.57
C VAL A 646 19.37 23.12 14.42
N ASN A 647 18.27 23.03 13.68
CA ASN A 647 17.86 24.06 12.73
C ASN A 647 17.10 25.19 13.44
N VAL A 648 17.73 26.34 13.63
CA VAL A 648 17.14 27.52 14.28
C VAL A 648 16.39 28.45 13.33
N SER A 649 16.37 28.14 12.03
CA SER A 649 15.63 28.92 11.05
C SER A 649 14.18 28.49 10.93
N SER A 650 13.37 29.32 10.28
CA SER A 650 11.98 29.01 9.98
C SER A 650 11.79 28.17 8.72
N GLN A 651 12.86 27.69 8.07
CA GLN A 651 12.79 26.95 6.80
C GLN A 651 13.50 25.60 6.92
N SER A 652 13.05 24.60 6.17
CA SER A 652 13.78 23.34 6.06
C SER A 652 15.12 23.54 5.36
N ILE A 653 16.18 22.99 5.94
CA ILE A 653 17.55 23.14 5.43
C ILE A 653 18.12 21.82 4.88
N ASP A 654 18.98 21.95 3.88
CA ASP A 654 19.78 20.89 3.30
C ASP A 654 21.12 20.78 4.04
N LEU A 655 21.39 19.59 4.57
CA LEU A 655 22.62 19.24 5.27
C LEU A 655 23.66 18.59 4.35
N SER A 656 23.35 18.27 3.10
CA SER A 656 24.25 17.52 2.19
C SER A 656 25.61 18.17 1.94
N SER A 657 25.76 19.47 2.22
CA SER A 657 27.02 20.21 2.11
C SER A 657 27.65 20.53 3.47
N VAL A 658 27.06 20.05 4.56
CA VAL A 658 27.50 20.26 5.94
C VAL A 658 28.49 19.17 6.33
N ARG A 659 29.57 19.57 7.00
CA ARG A 659 30.54 18.61 7.56
C ARG A 659 31.25 19.14 8.78
N PHE A 660 31.54 18.24 9.71
CA PHE A 660 32.58 18.45 10.71
C PHE A 660 33.94 18.14 10.08
N VAL A 661 34.89 19.06 10.27
CA VAL A 661 36.25 18.91 9.76
C VAL A 661 37.26 18.92 10.90
N ARG A 662 38.24 18.04 10.78
CA ARG A 662 39.38 18.01 11.68
C ARG A 662 40.38 19.11 11.30
N GLN A 663 40.83 19.92 12.26
CA GLN A 663 41.73 21.05 12.04
C GLN A 663 43.12 20.77 12.57
N ALA A 664 44.14 21.28 11.89
CA ALA A 664 45.52 21.19 12.37
C ALA A 664 45.76 22.28 13.43
N GLN A 665 46.13 21.87 14.64
CA GLN A 665 46.40 22.75 15.77
C GLN A 665 47.82 22.44 16.29
N GLY A 666 48.79 23.24 15.83
CA GLY A 666 50.20 22.94 16.05
C GLY A 666 50.62 21.62 15.39
N ASP A 667 51.12 20.68 16.20
CA ASP A 667 51.51 19.33 15.74
C ASP A 667 50.36 18.29 15.86
N ALA A 668 49.19 18.69 16.39
CA ALA A 668 48.02 17.83 16.58
C ALA A 668 46.93 18.11 15.53
N THR A 669 45.98 17.16 15.40
CA THR A 669 44.78 17.35 14.60
C THR A 669 43.56 17.15 15.50
N GLU A 670 42.83 18.23 15.74
CA GLU A 670 41.69 18.31 16.67
C GLU A 670 40.36 18.19 15.93
N GLY A 671 39.34 17.76 16.67
CA GLY A 671 37.97 17.59 16.24
C GLY A 671 37.69 16.26 15.54
N ILE A 672 36.42 16.12 15.15
CA ILE A 672 35.85 14.94 14.48
C ILE A 672 35.63 15.18 12.99
N GLY A 673 35.58 14.10 12.22
CA GLY A 673 35.30 14.10 10.78
C GLY A 673 33.96 13.43 10.48
N PHE A 674 32.99 14.19 9.99
CA PHE A 674 31.71 13.65 9.54
C PHE A 674 31.17 14.47 8.37
N ASP A 675 30.77 13.81 7.28
CA ASP A 675 30.13 14.44 6.13
C ASP A 675 28.66 14.02 6.08
N PHE A 676 27.74 14.99 6.18
CA PHE A 676 26.31 14.71 6.13
C PHE A 676 25.87 14.20 4.76
N ALA A 677 26.67 14.37 3.69
CA ALA A 677 26.44 13.72 2.40
C ALA A 677 26.43 12.18 2.49
N ASP A 678 27.16 11.61 3.45
CA ASP A 678 27.24 10.16 3.71
C ASP A 678 26.27 9.72 4.84
N GLY A 679 25.60 10.68 5.49
CA GLY A 679 24.66 10.44 6.59
C GLY A 679 23.26 10.03 6.12
N THR A 680 22.51 9.40 7.01
CA THR A 680 21.12 8.96 6.79
C THR A 680 20.11 10.11 6.84
N ILE A 681 20.46 11.22 7.50
CA ILE A 681 19.63 12.43 7.64
C ILE A 681 20.34 13.59 6.95
N GLN A 682 19.77 14.05 5.84
CA GLN A 682 20.35 15.12 5.02
C GLN A 682 19.47 16.36 4.94
N ARG A 683 18.33 16.35 5.63
CA ARG A 683 17.35 17.43 5.64
C ARG A 683 16.89 17.65 7.06
N LEU A 684 16.77 18.91 7.45
CA LEU A 684 16.38 19.27 8.81
C LEU A 684 15.29 20.35 8.77
N GLY A 685 14.10 20.02 9.24
CA GLY A 685 12.98 20.96 9.35
C GLY A 685 13.23 22.03 10.43
N PRO A 686 12.43 23.12 10.46
CA PRO A 686 12.52 24.16 11.49
C PRO A 686 12.42 23.56 12.90
N GLY A 687 13.36 23.89 13.79
CA GLY A 687 13.41 23.40 15.16
C GLY A 687 13.76 21.92 15.32
N GLN A 688 13.97 21.17 14.23
CA GLN A 688 14.37 19.78 14.31
C GLN A 688 15.86 19.65 14.68
N HIS A 689 16.17 18.55 15.38
CA HIS A 689 17.49 18.20 15.83
C HIS A 689 18.03 16.99 15.06
N VAL A 690 19.35 16.92 14.92
CA VAL A 690 20.06 15.79 14.32
C VAL A 690 21.30 15.48 15.15
N VAL A 691 21.57 14.20 15.37
CA VAL A 691 22.67 13.71 16.20
C VAL A 691 23.67 12.97 15.34
N ILE A 692 24.95 13.13 15.65
CA ILE A 692 26.04 12.25 15.19
C ILE A 692 26.73 11.66 16.41
N ALA A 693 27.31 10.46 16.28
CA ALA A 693 27.89 9.74 17.43
C ALA A 693 29.28 9.15 17.14
N GLY A 694 30.04 8.85 18.21
CA GLY A 694 31.35 8.21 18.13
C GLY A 694 31.28 6.74 17.71
N ASP A 695 30.27 6.02 18.20
CA ASP A 695 29.89 4.67 17.76
C ASP A 695 28.36 4.60 17.65
N ALA A 696 27.85 4.44 16.42
CA ALA A 696 26.42 4.46 16.18
C ALA A 696 25.67 3.31 16.89
N ALA A 697 26.30 2.15 17.03
CA ALA A 697 25.67 1.00 17.68
C ALA A 697 25.64 1.18 19.21
N ALA A 698 26.71 1.72 19.79
CA ALA A 698 26.76 2.05 21.22
C ALA A 698 25.76 3.16 21.57
N PHE A 699 25.65 4.19 20.72
CA PHE A 699 24.67 5.27 20.88
C PHE A 699 23.23 4.72 20.90
N VAL A 700 22.85 3.90 19.91
CA VAL A 700 21.50 3.31 19.87
C VAL A 700 21.23 2.41 21.08
N ALA A 701 22.25 1.69 21.56
CA ALA A 701 22.12 0.85 22.75
C ALA A 701 21.84 1.66 24.04
N ARG A 702 22.41 2.87 24.16
CA ARG A 702 22.23 3.74 25.33
C ARG A 702 20.99 4.63 25.24
N TYR A 703 20.78 5.27 24.11
CA TYR A 703 19.80 6.36 23.95
C TYR A 703 18.53 5.96 23.21
N GLY A 704 18.49 4.76 22.62
CA GLY A 704 17.36 4.26 21.85
C GLY A 704 17.48 4.49 20.34
N SER A 705 16.69 3.72 19.58
CA SER A 705 16.66 3.79 18.10
C SER A 705 15.73 4.87 17.54
N ASP A 706 14.98 5.55 18.41
CA ASP A 706 14.03 6.63 18.06
C ASP A 706 14.71 8.00 17.91
N LYS A 707 15.98 8.12 18.27
CA LYS A 707 16.75 9.37 18.17
C LYS A 707 17.18 9.66 16.72
N PRO A 708 17.29 10.95 16.31
CA PRO A 708 17.61 11.35 14.94
C PRO A 708 19.12 11.22 14.64
N LEU A 709 19.66 10.00 14.72
CA LEU A 709 21.06 9.70 14.46
C LEU A 709 21.36 9.68 12.96
N ALA A 710 22.14 10.65 12.48
CA ALA A 710 22.58 10.76 11.09
C ALA A 710 23.74 9.81 10.75
N GLY A 711 24.55 9.42 11.73
CA GLY A 711 25.65 8.49 11.51
C GLY A 711 26.78 8.59 12.53
N GLN A 712 27.86 7.86 12.22
CA GLN A 712 29.06 7.77 13.03
C GLN A 712 30.19 8.64 12.46
N TRP A 713 30.89 9.39 13.30
CA TRP A 713 32.05 10.17 12.87
C TRP A 713 33.36 9.37 12.89
N ALA A 714 34.39 9.93 12.24
CA ALA A 714 35.77 9.49 12.34
C ALA A 714 36.59 10.39 13.28
N GLY A 715 37.51 9.80 14.03
CA GLY A 715 38.20 10.49 15.14
C GLY A 715 37.50 10.23 16.46
N GLY A 716 37.69 11.10 17.44
CA GLY A 716 37.06 11.06 18.76
C GLY A 716 37.14 12.44 19.40
N LEU A 717 36.38 12.66 20.46
CA LEU A 717 36.48 13.89 21.22
C LEU A 717 37.61 13.80 22.27
N SER A 718 38.22 14.93 22.59
CA SER A 718 39.17 15.08 23.68
C SER A 718 38.44 15.30 25.00
N ASN A 719 38.63 14.40 25.97
CA ASN A 719 38.10 14.58 27.32
C ASN A 719 38.63 15.86 28.03
N GLY A 720 39.73 16.45 27.55
CA GLY A 720 40.31 17.68 28.12
C GLY A 720 40.00 18.96 27.33
N GLY A 721 39.04 18.92 26.40
CA GLY A 721 38.74 20.03 25.49
C GLY A 721 39.54 19.99 24.18
N GLU A 722 38.97 20.58 23.13
CA GLU A 722 39.59 20.81 21.81
C GLU A 722 38.72 21.72 20.93
N VAL A 723 39.24 22.11 19.75
CA VAL A 723 38.50 22.89 18.75
C VAL A 723 37.57 22.03 17.89
N LEU A 724 36.27 22.37 17.89
CA LEU A 724 35.29 21.86 16.93
C LEU A 724 35.14 22.82 15.75
N THR A 725 35.02 22.27 14.53
CA THR A 725 34.79 23.08 13.33
C THR A 725 33.70 22.47 12.45
N LEU A 726 32.59 23.19 12.30
CA LEU A 726 31.49 22.86 11.40
C LEU A 726 31.55 23.75 10.16
N GLN A 727 31.46 23.16 8.98
CA GLN A 727 31.51 23.85 7.70
C GLN A 727 30.29 23.56 6.84
N VAL A 728 29.92 24.53 5.99
CA VAL A 728 28.99 24.32 4.86
C VAL A 728 29.66 24.73 3.56
N GLY A 729 29.71 23.82 2.59
CA GLY A 729 30.31 24.13 1.28
C GLY A 729 31.79 24.57 1.36
N GLY A 730 32.49 24.17 2.42
CA GLY A 730 33.87 24.58 2.71
C GLY A 730 34.01 25.92 3.46
N GLN A 731 32.92 26.60 3.81
CA GLN A 731 32.95 27.78 4.68
C GLN A 731 32.63 27.40 6.12
N THR A 732 33.45 27.85 7.07
CA THR A 732 33.24 27.65 8.50
C THR A 732 32.01 28.40 8.99
N ILE A 733 31.07 27.69 9.61
CA ILE A 733 29.84 28.24 10.21
C ILE A 733 29.83 28.16 11.74
N HIS A 734 30.59 27.23 12.33
CA HIS A 734 30.92 27.21 13.76
C HIS A 734 32.38 26.83 13.95
N GLN A 735 33.09 27.56 14.81
CA GLN A 735 34.42 27.19 15.28
C GLN A 735 34.67 27.77 16.67
N PHE A 736 34.83 26.90 17.66
CA PHE A 736 35.13 27.24 19.04
C PHE A 736 35.80 26.04 19.73
N GLU A 737 36.46 26.32 20.85
CA GLU A 737 37.05 25.31 21.74
C GLU A 737 36.06 25.04 22.87
N TYR A 738 35.74 23.77 23.14
CA TYR A 738 35.09 23.38 24.39
C TYR A 738 36.16 22.98 25.41
N ASP A 739 35.85 23.12 26.70
CA ASP A 739 36.82 22.93 27.79
C ASP A 739 36.15 22.14 28.93
N ASP A 740 36.87 21.17 29.47
CA ASP A 740 36.41 20.26 30.53
C ASP A 740 36.29 20.98 31.89
N ALA A 741 36.97 22.11 32.05
CA ALA A 741 36.91 22.94 33.25
C ALA A 741 35.62 23.77 33.36
N TRP A 742 34.80 23.88 32.31
CA TRP A 742 33.57 24.70 32.34
C TRP A 742 32.55 24.16 33.33
N TYR A 743 32.28 22.84 33.29
CA TYR A 743 31.32 22.19 34.19
C TYR A 743 31.80 20.78 34.50
N LYS A 744 32.30 20.57 35.72
CA LYS A 744 32.96 19.33 36.13
C LYS A 744 32.13 18.05 35.94
N ASP A 745 30.81 18.13 36.10
CA ASP A 745 29.91 16.98 35.93
C ASP A 745 29.73 16.56 34.46
N THR A 746 30.20 17.39 33.52
CA THR A 746 30.22 17.05 32.08
C THR A 746 31.46 16.25 31.66
N ASP A 747 32.44 16.13 32.56
CA ASP A 747 33.66 15.36 32.37
C ASP A 747 33.55 13.99 33.06
N GLY A 748 32.88 13.03 32.41
CA GLY A 748 32.73 11.65 32.91
C GLY A 748 31.65 11.47 33.99
N GLY A 749 31.03 12.57 34.45
CA GLY A 749 29.88 12.56 35.37
C GLY A 749 28.56 12.16 34.70
N GLY A 750 28.54 12.06 33.37
CA GLY A 750 27.41 11.60 32.58
C GLY A 750 26.49 12.70 32.07
N TYR A 751 26.75 13.96 32.40
CA TYR A 751 26.04 15.09 31.81
C TYR A 751 26.75 15.57 30.54
N SER A 752 25.99 16.06 29.57
CA SER A 752 26.49 16.77 28.38
C SER A 752 26.57 18.29 28.61
N LEU A 753 27.29 18.98 27.72
CA LEU A 753 27.21 20.43 27.52
C LEU A 753 26.05 20.75 26.57
N GLU A 754 25.10 21.58 27.01
CA GLU A 754 24.00 22.10 26.20
C GLU A 754 24.16 23.60 25.97
N SER A 755 23.90 24.08 24.74
CA SER A 755 23.95 25.51 24.44
C SER A 755 22.86 26.27 25.21
N VAL A 756 23.21 27.40 25.85
CA VAL A 756 22.23 28.21 26.60
C VAL A 756 21.17 28.82 25.68
N ASP A 757 21.60 29.37 24.53
CA ASP A 757 20.71 29.94 23.51
C ASP A 757 21.21 29.59 22.11
N PRO A 758 20.72 28.50 21.49
CA PRO A 758 21.08 28.17 20.12
C PRO A 758 20.58 29.22 19.12
N GLY A 759 19.54 30.00 19.45
CA GLY A 759 18.98 31.06 18.61
C GLY A 759 19.79 32.37 18.64
N ALA A 760 20.84 32.46 19.44
CA ALA A 760 21.62 33.68 19.61
C ALA A 760 22.20 34.20 18.28
N ALA A 761 22.05 35.51 18.07
CA ALA A 761 22.62 36.20 16.91
C ALA A 761 24.12 36.51 17.09
N ASN A 762 24.58 36.67 18.33
CA ASN A 762 25.99 36.82 18.67
C ASN A 762 26.49 35.53 19.33
N LEU A 763 27.53 34.93 18.77
CA LEU A 763 28.10 33.65 19.21
C LEU A 763 29.41 33.82 20.00
N ASP A 764 29.79 35.04 20.39
CA ASP A 764 31.04 35.32 21.13
C ASP A 764 31.18 34.48 22.42
N ALA A 765 30.06 34.12 23.06
CA ALA A 765 30.04 33.32 24.29
C ALA A 765 30.25 31.81 24.05
N TRP A 766 30.21 31.31 22.81
CA TRP A 766 30.26 29.87 22.54
C TRP A 766 31.64 29.24 22.81
N GLY A 767 32.70 30.04 22.83
CA GLY A 767 34.04 29.62 23.26
C GLY A 767 34.30 29.84 24.75
N THR A 768 33.27 30.04 25.56
CA THR A 768 33.39 30.22 27.01
C THR A 768 32.28 29.45 27.74
N ALA A 769 32.46 29.20 29.04
CA ALA A 769 31.46 28.53 29.88
C ALA A 769 30.06 29.17 29.80
N ALA A 770 29.99 30.50 29.63
CA ALA A 770 28.72 31.25 29.59
C ALA A 770 27.84 30.95 28.36
N GLY A 771 28.40 30.37 27.28
CA GLY A 771 27.62 29.92 26.12
C GLY A 771 26.93 28.58 26.34
N TRP A 772 27.28 27.87 27.41
CA TRP A 772 26.90 26.49 27.67
C TRP A 772 26.35 26.34 29.07
N ARG A 773 25.63 25.24 29.30
CA ARG A 773 25.21 24.77 30.62
C ARG A 773 25.36 23.25 30.68
N ARG A 774 25.38 22.71 31.89
CA ARG A 774 25.17 21.28 32.11
C ARG A 774 23.75 20.89 31.66
N SER A 775 23.59 19.75 31.01
CA SER A 775 22.25 19.18 30.77
C SER A 775 21.49 18.87 32.06
N ALA A 776 20.16 18.85 31.95
CA ALA A 776 19.27 18.55 33.08
C ALA A 776 19.33 17.07 33.51
N ALA A 777 19.65 16.16 32.59
CA ALA A 777 19.64 14.72 32.83
C ALA A 777 20.99 14.06 32.50
N ILE A 778 21.33 13.03 33.26
CA ILE A 778 22.41 12.11 32.91
C ILE A 778 22.07 11.46 31.55
N GLY A 779 23.03 11.49 30.63
CA GLY A 779 22.86 11.08 29.23
C GLY A 779 22.60 12.25 28.28
N GLY A 780 22.36 13.47 28.79
CA GLY A 780 21.98 14.61 27.95
C GLY A 780 20.56 14.51 27.41
N SER A 781 20.26 15.27 26.35
CA SER A 781 18.93 15.37 25.73
C SER A 781 18.89 15.08 24.21
N PRO A 782 19.64 14.06 23.71
CA PRO A 782 19.82 13.88 22.27
C PRO A 782 18.48 13.69 21.54
N GLY A 783 18.29 14.47 20.47
CA GLY A 783 17.13 14.47 19.59
C GLY A 783 15.91 15.21 20.11
N SER A 784 15.95 15.71 21.34
CA SER A 784 14.81 16.37 22.00
C SER A 784 15.08 17.85 22.29
N GLY A 785 16.35 18.27 22.15
CA GLY A 785 16.84 19.55 22.60
C GLY A 785 16.86 19.65 24.12
N ALA A 786 17.66 20.58 24.63
CA ALA A 786 17.65 20.91 26.05
C ALA A 786 16.21 21.24 26.47
N ALA A 787 15.65 20.49 27.42
CA ALA A 787 14.48 20.99 28.13
C ALA A 787 14.87 22.38 28.64
N ALA A 788 14.10 23.41 28.29
CA ALA A 788 14.41 24.75 28.79
C ALA A 788 14.40 24.64 30.32
N ALA A 789 15.58 24.67 30.95
CA ALA A 789 15.68 24.75 32.40
C ALA A 789 14.88 26.00 32.77
N VAL A 790 13.72 25.80 33.38
CA VAL A 790 12.81 26.90 33.72
C VAL A 790 13.48 27.58 34.90
N PRO A 791 13.96 28.85 34.79
CA PRO A 791 14.57 29.51 35.93
C PRO A 791 13.63 29.45 37.13
N GLY A 792 14.10 28.92 38.25
CA GLY A 792 13.25 28.66 39.42
C GLY A 792 12.78 27.21 39.63
N ASP A 793 12.86 26.33 38.63
CA ASP A 793 12.42 24.93 38.70
C ASP A 793 13.52 24.00 39.24
N SER A 794 13.76 24.05 40.55
CA SER A 794 14.84 23.30 41.20
C SER A 794 14.53 21.81 41.38
N ASN A 795 13.26 21.41 41.25
CA ASN A 795 12.83 20.03 41.37
C ASN A 795 12.70 19.31 40.01
N HIS A 796 12.89 20.06 38.91
CA HIS A 796 12.81 19.61 37.51
C HIS A 796 11.44 19.03 37.13
N ASP A 797 10.35 19.54 37.72
CA ASP A 797 8.98 19.15 37.39
C ASP A 797 8.38 19.99 36.24
N GLY A 798 9.15 20.93 35.71
CA GLY A 798 8.77 21.85 34.64
C GLY A 798 8.00 23.08 35.13
N VAL A 799 7.83 23.26 36.45
CA VAL A 799 6.98 24.30 37.03
C VAL A 799 7.68 25.03 38.18
N PHE A 800 8.14 26.26 37.94
CA PHE A 800 8.61 27.13 39.01
C PHE A 800 7.48 27.46 40.00
N ASN A 801 7.54 26.90 41.21
CA ASN A 801 6.52 27.05 42.24
C ASN A 801 7.09 27.03 43.67
N SER A 802 6.23 26.96 44.68
CA SER A 802 6.65 26.99 46.09
C SER A 802 7.46 25.77 46.52
N SER A 803 7.31 24.63 45.85
CA SER A 803 8.07 23.42 46.15
C SER A 803 9.55 23.58 45.82
N ASP A 804 9.89 24.31 44.77
CA ASP A 804 11.26 24.64 44.38
C ASP A 804 11.92 25.55 45.40
N LEU A 805 11.23 26.62 45.79
CA LEU A 805 11.69 27.54 46.82
C LEU A 805 11.96 26.82 48.14
N VAL A 806 11.11 25.86 48.51
CA VAL A 806 11.33 25.04 49.71
C VAL A 806 12.60 24.21 49.59
N ILE A 807 12.88 23.62 48.42
CA ILE A 807 14.07 22.79 48.18
C ILE A 807 15.34 23.63 48.29
N VAL A 808 15.42 24.76 47.60
CA VAL A 808 16.64 25.60 47.60
C VAL A 808 16.90 26.20 48.99
N PHE A 809 15.87 26.66 49.70
CA PHE A 809 16.05 27.16 51.07
C PHE A 809 16.37 26.06 52.09
N GLN A 810 16.03 24.79 51.81
CA GLN A 810 16.46 23.66 52.65
C GLN A 810 17.95 23.32 52.46
N ARG A 811 18.55 23.67 51.31
CA ARG A 811 20.00 23.49 51.08
C ARG A 811 20.82 24.44 51.94
N GLY A 812 20.30 25.64 52.21
CA GLY A 812 20.91 26.60 53.10
C GLY A 812 22.08 27.37 52.49
N GLU A 813 22.15 27.41 51.16
CA GLU A 813 23.20 28.08 50.38
C GLU A 813 22.81 29.52 49.99
N TYR A 814 21.60 29.96 50.36
CA TYR A 814 21.14 31.34 50.10
C TYR A 814 21.95 32.36 50.91
N GLU A 815 22.73 33.20 50.22
CA GLU A 815 23.53 34.29 50.81
C GLU A 815 24.43 33.80 51.96
N ASP A 816 25.14 32.68 51.74
CA ASP A 816 25.92 32.00 52.80
C ASP A 816 27.41 32.43 52.89
N ASP A 817 27.83 33.39 52.05
CA ASP A 817 29.20 33.90 51.91
C ASP A 817 30.25 32.82 51.49
N ILE A 818 29.83 31.72 50.86
CA ILE A 818 30.72 30.68 50.34
C ILE A 818 30.67 30.70 48.80
N GLU A 819 31.70 31.29 48.18
CA GLU A 819 31.84 31.36 46.73
C GLU A 819 31.84 29.97 46.06
N ASP A 820 31.16 29.85 44.92
CA ASP A 820 31.14 28.71 44.00
C ASP A 820 30.62 27.40 44.62
N ASN A 821 29.68 27.47 45.56
CA ASN A 821 29.13 26.28 46.22
C ASN A 821 27.73 25.87 45.76
N SER A 822 27.08 26.69 44.92
CA SER A 822 25.69 26.49 44.52
C SER A 822 25.56 25.83 43.14
N THR A 823 24.46 25.10 42.94
CA THR A 823 24.05 24.48 41.66
C THR A 823 22.64 24.94 41.31
N PHE A 824 22.18 24.63 40.09
CA PHE A 824 20.81 24.94 39.66
C PHE A 824 19.75 24.36 40.62
N GLU A 825 19.97 23.16 41.17
CA GLU A 825 19.08 22.51 42.15
C GLU A 825 19.17 23.10 43.56
N SER A 826 20.23 23.84 43.87
CA SER A 826 20.38 24.53 45.16
C SER A 826 20.15 26.05 45.09
N GLY A 827 19.92 26.58 43.88
CA GLY A 827 19.36 27.91 43.66
C GLY A 827 20.16 28.81 42.72
N ASP A 828 21.29 28.34 42.17
CA ASP A 828 22.06 29.07 41.14
C ASP A 828 21.36 29.00 39.78
N TRP A 829 20.28 29.76 39.64
CA TRP A 829 19.48 29.79 38.42
C TRP A 829 20.05 30.73 37.36
N ASN A 830 20.95 31.63 37.75
CA ASN A 830 21.59 32.58 36.85
C ASN A 830 22.98 32.09 36.36
N GLY A 831 23.55 31.07 36.99
CA GLY A 831 24.76 30.35 36.59
C GLY A 831 26.05 31.05 37.01
N ASP A 832 26.02 31.86 38.07
CA ASP A 832 27.20 32.58 38.59
C ASP A 832 27.92 31.83 39.72
N GLY A 833 27.44 30.64 40.10
CA GLY A 833 28.05 29.78 41.10
C GLY A 833 27.53 29.98 42.53
N ASP A 834 26.67 30.98 42.77
CA ASP A 834 26.22 31.38 44.11
C ASP A 834 24.69 31.56 44.16
N PHE A 835 23.99 30.96 45.14
CA PHE A 835 22.57 31.22 45.32
C PHE A 835 22.34 32.55 46.05
N THR A 836 22.07 33.62 45.30
CA THR A 836 21.87 34.96 45.83
C THR A 836 20.49 35.52 45.52
N THR A 837 20.24 36.75 45.99
CA THR A 837 19.07 37.51 45.56
C THR A 837 19.02 37.72 44.03
N ALA A 838 20.16 37.70 43.33
CA ALA A 838 20.20 37.84 41.88
C ALA A 838 19.48 36.67 41.19
N ASP A 839 19.63 35.44 41.69
CA ASP A 839 18.97 34.24 41.17
C ASP A 839 17.47 34.28 41.34
N LEU A 840 17.00 34.65 42.53
CA LEU A 840 15.57 34.82 42.79
C LEU A 840 14.97 35.83 41.80
N VAL A 841 15.63 36.98 41.62
CA VAL A 841 15.21 38.01 40.67
C VAL A 841 15.25 37.48 39.24
N TYR A 842 16.31 36.76 38.87
CA TYR A 842 16.47 36.15 37.56
C TYR A 842 15.34 35.16 37.26
N ALA A 843 14.98 34.29 38.20
CA ALA A 843 13.88 33.35 38.04
C ALA A 843 12.53 34.04 37.90
N PHE A 844 12.21 35.03 38.75
CA PHE A 844 10.95 35.76 38.64
C PHE A 844 10.85 36.65 37.39
N GLN A 845 11.98 37.02 36.77
CA GLN A 845 11.99 37.78 35.52
C GLN A 845 11.91 36.89 34.27
N ASN A 846 12.49 35.70 34.33
CA ASN A 846 12.69 34.82 33.17
C ASN A 846 11.83 33.54 33.22
N SER A 847 10.96 33.40 34.23
CA SER A 847 10.01 32.30 34.38
C SER A 847 8.67 32.78 34.95
N THR A 848 7.63 31.95 34.82
CA THR A 848 6.32 32.19 35.43
C THR A 848 6.20 31.39 36.73
N TYR A 849 6.18 32.09 37.87
CA TYR A 849 5.87 31.46 39.14
C TYR A 849 4.40 31.02 39.19
N ILE A 850 4.16 29.70 39.26
CA ILE A 850 2.83 29.14 39.38
C ILE A 850 2.54 28.90 40.85
N ALA A 851 1.68 29.71 41.45
CA ALA A 851 1.19 29.43 42.78
C ALA A 851 0.46 28.08 42.78
N VAL A 852 0.96 27.10 43.53
CA VAL A 852 0.26 25.84 43.75
C VAL A 852 -1.05 26.18 44.43
N ALA A 853 -2.16 26.16 43.69
CA ALA A 853 -3.46 26.00 44.30
C ALA A 853 -3.40 24.66 45.02
N VAL A 854 -3.36 24.68 46.36
CA VAL A 854 -3.33 23.48 47.20
C VAL A 854 -4.56 22.63 46.86
N ARG A 855 -4.43 21.74 45.88
CA ARG A 855 -5.42 20.71 45.56
C ARG A 855 -5.18 19.56 46.52
N ALA A 856 -5.77 19.66 47.70
CA ALA A 856 -6.14 18.49 48.50
C ALA A 856 -7.25 17.72 47.77
N ALA A 857 -6.95 17.10 46.63
CA ALA A 857 -7.95 16.44 45.78
C ALA A 857 -7.42 15.19 45.05
N ARG A 858 -6.35 14.55 45.53
CA ARG A 858 -5.86 13.28 44.93
C ARG A 858 -5.55 12.13 45.88
N ASP A 859 -5.75 12.30 47.19
CA ASP A 859 -5.59 11.21 48.17
C ASP A 859 -6.93 10.55 48.58
N TRP A 860 -8.06 10.99 48.00
CA TRP A 860 -9.39 10.46 48.34
C TRP A 860 -9.73 9.14 47.63
N GLU A 861 -9.11 8.82 46.49
CA GLU A 861 -9.43 7.60 45.72
C GLU A 861 -8.67 6.35 46.17
N ILE A 862 -7.61 6.49 46.99
CA ILE A 862 -6.86 5.34 47.51
C ILE A 862 -7.38 4.93 48.90
N ALA A 863 -7.89 5.86 49.70
CA ALA A 863 -8.44 5.58 51.03
C ALA A 863 -9.84 4.93 51.02
N ALA A 864 -10.58 4.99 49.90
CA ALA A 864 -11.89 4.35 49.76
C ALA A 864 -11.84 2.84 49.45
N SER A 865 -10.64 2.26 49.30
CA SER A 865 -10.44 0.81 49.06
C SER A 865 -10.09 0.00 50.32
N LEU A 866 -9.93 0.66 51.48
CA LEU A 866 -9.48 0.03 52.72
C LEU A 866 -10.22 0.57 53.94
N SER A 867 -11.49 0.20 54.12
CA SER A 867 -12.11 -0.08 55.44
C SER A 867 -13.62 -0.26 55.29
N ASP A 868 -14.05 -1.50 55.03
CA ASP A 868 -15.38 -1.94 55.40
C ASP A 868 -15.22 -2.90 56.60
N ASP A 869 -15.23 -2.32 57.80
CA ASP A 869 -15.77 -3.01 58.97
C ASP A 869 -15.93 -2.02 60.14
N SER A 870 -17.20 -1.69 60.40
CA SER A 870 -17.84 -1.43 61.69
C SER A 870 -17.31 -0.34 62.64
N ASP A 871 -18.31 0.41 63.13
CA ASP A 871 -18.41 1.11 64.41
C ASP A 871 -17.95 2.57 64.55
N GLN A 872 -18.99 3.41 64.68
CA GLN A 872 -19.15 4.61 65.51
C GLN A 872 -17.89 5.23 66.17
N ILE A 873 -17.72 6.56 66.04
CA ILE A 873 -17.86 7.53 67.15
C ILE A 873 -17.45 8.96 66.72
N SER A 874 -18.31 9.91 67.14
CA SER A 874 -18.15 11.37 67.31
C SER A 874 -17.82 12.27 66.11
N VAL A 875 -18.91 12.77 65.52
CA VAL A 875 -19.03 14.12 64.98
C VAL A 875 -18.84 15.12 66.13
N ASP A 876 -17.71 15.83 66.20
CA ASP A 876 -17.61 17.15 66.89
C ASP A 876 -16.24 17.85 66.78
N ARG A 877 -15.59 17.82 65.60
CA ARG A 877 -14.41 18.70 65.37
C ARG A 877 -14.19 19.23 63.95
N LEU A 878 -15.17 19.10 63.06
CA LEU A 878 -15.04 19.47 61.63
C LEU A 878 -16.02 20.57 61.18
N ALA A 879 -16.49 21.41 62.11
CA ALA A 879 -17.44 22.49 61.81
C ALA A 879 -16.87 23.91 62.01
N ILE A 880 -15.54 24.08 62.15
CA ILE A 880 -14.93 25.40 62.38
C ILE A 880 -14.12 25.89 61.17
N ASP A 881 -13.54 25.00 60.35
CA ASP A 881 -12.67 25.44 59.24
C ASP A 881 -13.40 25.66 57.91
N ALA A 882 -14.68 25.29 57.80
CA ALA A 882 -15.49 25.49 56.59
C ALA A 882 -16.15 26.89 56.49
N ALA A 883 -16.06 27.72 57.53
CA ALA A 883 -16.68 29.05 57.57
C ALA A 883 -15.69 30.22 57.35
N LEU A 884 -14.38 29.95 57.18
CA LEU A 884 -13.35 30.97 57.01
C LEU A 884 -12.81 31.09 55.57
N ALA A 885 -13.30 30.28 54.64
CA ALA A 885 -12.80 30.24 53.26
C ALA A 885 -13.79 30.76 52.20
N SER A 886 -15.01 31.19 52.56
CA SER A 886 -16.02 31.65 51.60
C SER A 886 -16.14 33.16 51.44
N ASP A 887 -15.60 33.96 52.36
CA ASP A 887 -15.89 35.40 52.42
C ASP A 887 -14.72 36.34 52.01
N GLU A 888 -13.55 35.81 51.64
CA GLU A 888 -12.40 36.64 51.24
C GLU A 888 -12.06 36.61 49.74
N LEU A 889 -12.85 35.94 48.90
CA LEU A 889 -12.57 35.82 47.45
C LEU A 889 -13.29 36.85 46.57
N GLU A 890 -14.17 37.70 47.10
CA GLU A 890 -14.86 38.76 46.33
C GLU A 890 -14.12 40.10 46.29
N GLU A 891 -13.05 40.33 47.07
CA GLU A 891 -12.41 41.66 47.19
C GLU A 891 -11.06 41.84 46.45
N LEU A 892 -10.56 40.85 45.72
CA LEU A 892 -9.26 40.92 45.01
C LEU A 892 -9.34 41.09 43.48
N LEU A 893 -10.52 41.34 42.92
CA LEU A 893 -10.72 41.56 41.47
C LEU A 893 -11.02 43.01 41.06
N THR A 894 -10.60 43.97 41.87
CA THR A 894 -10.51 45.38 41.44
C THR A 894 -9.22 46.02 41.96
N PHE A 895 -8.16 46.00 41.16
CA PHE A 895 -7.29 47.17 40.90
C PHE A 895 -6.38 46.97 39.68
#